data_AF-A0A9E5WM15-F1
#
_entry.id   AF-A0A9E5WM15-F1
#
_cell.length_a   1.000
_cell.length_b   1.000
_cell.length_c   1.000
_cell.angle_alpha   90.00
_cell.angle_beta   90.00
_cell.angle_gamma   90.00
#
_symmetry.space_group_name_H-M   'P 1'
#
loop_
_entity.id
_entity.type
_entity.pdbx_description
1 polymer ?
#
loop_
_entity_poly.entity_id
_entity_poly.type
_entity_poly.pdbx_seq_one_letter_code
_entity_poly.pdbx_strand_id
1 'polypeptide(L)'
;MTEIEYPEYFADLVVLGPDALKGFRWSADQVYRVVRPCGGVLFLSAEGWPGGSGAITKWLRQGNVPEAEIRVADEVVLVRRDALPGADNWTHQYANAAKTGASNDQRVRWPLRLLWFGEPGPERLISRHWKGPAPLCVNGRMFIAGQHSLLAVDAYNGRQLWRRDFPKVGRFPVHVTGGNVAADDNCVYLATGKTCVQLDARTGQTLREYPLPLASFSLSDATAKSMVWSYLAVSREGVLGSAGDERSGRYLFLFNRRGDLQWTYTAGQPVSNNAISMADGRVYLIERTSPQRIAEAKRRGGRLPATASPTALDASSGSVAWQTSEGIAGRSELWLSDGVLLATGGGGVTAYDATTGKVLYNQPLSTNRFPVIVNGTIYAEPRAYDLRTGKVKFREDPFTGRHAPWYFARSYGCGSIAGAPNLLMFRSATVGFCDLAGDTGVHNFGGLRAGCHVNTIAANGLVLAPPADAGCSCSYPFQTTVVLAPGRGRQEQWSVFFARLPKTTVHRVALNLGAPGDRRDSAGRLWLAAPRPKTTRRRRDIAVPFRFSVTEGPGPFRANADRTRIQGTDAPWIYTAGMKGRLRAELDLEILDRGFAAWPVRDTPAVDGRDREACWDGYKAVAIPREKASVTFRYDDQNLYLLYKRPATGGPASPWRGSVAQKDGPVWKDDSFEVFFSGIPRGRNDSSKRYLHFGVSASGNRYDAMWRYVTPALPVCKIPRVHVVVDGNGSDWGDQGLQVVALPGKDGGMRAAKDFDPCFRIGWNDQGLLLLAEIKDNVVRPAPSGASLRRGDSLEVFVTSQRGSKEFYRLLVAPDSKAGSTRLRSQFEDHRRASREKLSATMTGRRTPDGYVIELLLPWKNLDLNGKSGQQFAMQLLVNDDDGRGDRYRFQAIWHPAGDPRQDPLAYQTFQLAEKPSSPIVF
;
A
#
# COMPACT_ATOMS: atom_id res chain seq x y z
N MET A 1 12.26 32.74 -37.62
CA MET A 1 11.47 32.33 -36.44
C MET A 1 10.06 32.03 -36.92
N THR A 2 9.64 30.77 -36.87
CA THR A 2 8.38 30.26 -37.45
C THR A 2 7.30 29.98 -36.40
N GLU A 3 7.60 30.17 -35.11
CA GLU A 3 6.69 29.87 -34.00
C GLU A 3 6.14 31.16 -33.38
N ILE A 4 4.87 31.15 -32.96
CA ILE A 4 4.26 32.25 -32.18
C ILE A 4 4.74 32.15 -30.73
N GLU A 5 5.28 33.23 -30.16
CA GLU A 5 5.85 33.29 -28.80
C GLU A 5 4.82 33.27 -27.64
N TYR A 6 3.67 32.64 -27.85
CA TYR A 6 2.67 32.39 -26.81
C TYR A 6 2.57 30.88 -26.50
N PRO A 7 2.26 30.49 -25.25
CA PRO A 7 2.03 29.09 -24.93
C PRO A 7 0.81 28.55 -25.68
N GLU A 8 0.73 27.22 -25.85
CA GLU A 8 -0.50 26.62 -26.38
C GLU A 8 -1.69 26.92 -25.48
N TYR A 9 -2.86 27.07 -26.07
CA TYR A 9 -4.13 27.35 -25.39
C TYR A 9 -4.22 28.69 -24.64
N PHE A 10 -3.32 29.63 -24.91
CA PHE A 10 -3.28 30.93 -24.25
C PHE A 10 -4.58 31.74 -24.38
N ALA A 11 -5.17 31.80 -25.59
CA ALA A 11 -6.17 32.80 -25.94
C ALA A 11 -7.60 32.23 -25.96
N ASP A 12 -8.53 32.95 -25.32
CA ASP A 12 -9.98 32.75 -25.47
C ASP A 12 -10.47 33.12 -26.88
N LEU A 13 -9.90 34.17 -27.46
CA LEU A 13 -10.22 34.72 -28.77
C LEU A 13 -8.93 35.17 -29.47
N VAL A 14 -8.78 34.79 -30.74
CA VAL A 14 -7.75 35.32 -31.64
C VAL A 14 -8.46 35.95 -32.83
N VAL A 15 -8.06 37.17 -33.22
CA VAL A 15 -8.65 37.91 -34.34
C VAL A 15 -7.57 38.23 -35.36
N LEU A 16 -7.74 37.74 -36.59
CA LEU A 16 -6.94 38.17 -37.76
C LEU A 16 -7.81 39.07 -38.64
N GLY A 17 -7.73 40.37 -38.38
CA GLY A 17 -8.35 41.40 -39.22
C GLY A 17 -7.46 41.82 -40.40
N PRO A 18 -7.96 42.68 -41.31
CA PRO A 18 -7.25 43.09 -42.51
C PRO A 18 -5.84 43.64 -42.25
N ASP A 19 -5.67 44.44 -41.18
CA ASP A 19 -4.37 45.01 -40.82
C ASP A 19 -3.39 43.98 -40.24
N ALA A 20 -3.88 42.95 -39.56
CA ALA A 20 -3.05 41.88 -39.00
C ALA A 20 -2.42 40.99 -40.09
N LEU A 21 -2.94 41.05 -41.32
CA LEU A 21 -2.42 40.31 -42.47
C LEU A 21 -1.15 40.94 -43.08
N LYS A 22 -0.89 42.21 -42.80
CA LYS A 22 0.33 42.91 -43.27
C LYS A 22 1.55 42.30 -42.57
N GLY A 23 2.32 41.50 -43.30
CA GLY A 23 3.50 40.80 -42.77
C GLY A 23 3.18 39.51 -41.99
N PHE A 24 1.95 39.02 -42.08
CA PHE A 24 1.53 37.74 -41.50
C PHE A 24 2.30 36.58 -42.13
N ARG A 25 2.97 35.79 -41.29
CA ARG A 25 3.90 34.73 -41.71
C ARG A 25 3.73 33.41 -40.96
N TRP A 26 2.71 33.31 -40.11
CA TRP A 26 2.49 32.14 -39.28
C TRP A 26 1.61 31.13 -40.00
N SER A 27 1.89 29.85 -39.77
CA SER A 27 1.05 28.76 -40.27
C SER A 27 -0.22 28.60 -39.44
N ALA A 28 -1.26 28.01 -40.03
CA ALA A 28 -2.54 27.81 -39.36
C ALA A 28 -2.42 26.96 -38.08
N ASP A 29 -1.53 25.96 -38.06
CA ASP A 29 -1.29 25.15 -36.85
C ASP A 29 -0.75 25.99 -35.69
N GLN A 30 0.07 27.01 -35.96
CA GLN A 30 0.62 27.88 -34.93
C GLN A 30 -0.44 28.82 -34.35
N VAL A 31 -1.29 29.39 -35.21
CA VAL A 31 -2.40 30.24 -34.77
C VAL A 31 -3.44 29.40 -34.02
N TYR A 32 -3.78 28.23 -34.54
CA TYR A 32 -4.72 27.31 -33.91
C TYR A 32 -4.20 26.79 -32.56
N ARG A 33 -2.90 26.51 -32.43
CA ARG A 33 -2.25 26.06 -31.19
C ARG A 33 -2.53 27.01 -30.02
N VAL A 34 -2.52 28.32 -30.23
CA VAL A 34 -2.70 29.31 -29.15
C VAL A 34 -4.14 29.52 -28.74
N VAL A 35 -5.13 29.14 -29.56
CA VAL A 35 -6.56 29.21 -29.22
C VAL A 35 -6.89 28.11 -28.21
N ARG A 36 -7.54 28.41 -27.08
CA ARG A 36 -7.84 27.37 -26.09
C ARG A 36 -8.90 26.37 -26.59
N PRO A 37 -8.84 25.09 -26.17
CA PRO A 37 -9.90 24.14 -26.41
C PRO A 37 -11.15 24.47 -25.58
N CYS A 38 -12.21 23.72 -25.82
CA CYS A 38 -13.48 23.87 -25.11
C CYS A 38 -14.07 25.28 -25.27
N GLY A 39 -14.20 25.72 -26.53
CA GLY A 39 -14.94 26.92 -26.92
C GLY A 39 -14.13 28.17 -27.24
N GLY A 40 -12.79 28.09 -27.31
CA GLY A 40 -11.97 29.19 -27.81
C GLY A 40 -12.26 29.49 -29.29
N VAL A 41 -12.09 30.74 -29.71
CA VAL A 41 -12.49 31.20 -31.04
C VAL A 41 -11.30 31.79 -31.81
N LEU A 42 -11.17 31.41 -33.07
CA LEU A 42 -10.37 32.10 -34.06
C LEU A 42 -11.30 32.82 -35.03
N PHE A 43 -11.18 34.13 -35.13
CA PHE A 43 -11.92 34.99 -36.04
C PHE A 43 -10.99 35.43 -37.16
N LEU A 44 -11.37 35.20 -38.42
CA LEU A 44 -10.57 35.49 -39.59
C LEU A 44 -11.40 36.34 -40.55
N SER A 45 -11.00 37.59 -40.76
CA SER A 45 -11.64 38.44 -41.77
C SER A 45 -11.28 37.93 -43.17
N ALA A 46 -12.27 37.77 -44.03
CA ALA A 46 -12.03 37.52 -45.46
C ALA A 46 -11.51 38.77 -46.17
N GLU A 47 -11.82 39.95 -45.64
CA GLU A 47 -11.32 41.23 -46.12
C GLU A 47 -9.80 41.31 -45.92
N GLY A 48 -9.07 41.67 -46.98
CA GLY A 48 -7.61 41.74 -46.98
C GLY A 48 -6.88 40.40 -47.17
N TRP A 49 -7.60 39.26 -47.19
CA TRP A 49 -7.00 37.95 -47.46
C TRP A 49 -7.01 37.62 -48.96
N PRO A 50 -5.86 37.40 -49.62
CA PRO A 50 -5.84 37.05 -51.04
C PRO A 50 -6.60 35.75 -51.33
N GLY A 51 -7.69 35.83 -52.11
CA GLY A 51 -8.58 34.70 -52.40
C GLY A 51 -9.72 34.48 -51.38
N GLY A 52 -9.95 35.43 -50.47
CA GLY A 52 -11.12 35.49 -49.59
C GLY A 52 -11.27 34.27 -48.66
N SER A 53 -12.52 34.00 -48.26
CA SER A 53 -12.86 32.90 -47.34
C SER A 53 -12.40 31.52 -47.83
N GLY A 54 -12.43 31.25 -49.13
CA GLY A 54 -11.95 30.00 -49.73
C GLY A 54 -10.45 29.77 -49.52
N ALA A 55 -9.63 30.81 -49.66
CA ALA A 55 -8.19 30.73 -49.38
C ALA A 55 -7.90 30.51 -47.89
N ILE A 56 -8.68 31.13 -47.00
CA ILE A 56 -8.60 30.93 -45.55
C ILE A 56 -8.89 29.48 -45.18
N THR A 57 -9.99 28.91 -45.68
CA THR A 57 -10.34 27.51 -45.39
C THR A 57 -9.26 26.55 -45.89
N LYS A 58 -8.67 26.80 -47.06
CA LYS A 58 -7.54 26.00 -47.57
C LYS A 58 -6.32 26.10 -46.64
N TRP A 59 -5.97 27.30 -46.18
CA TRP A 59 -4.87 27.53 -45.24
C TRP A 59 -5.10 26.83 -43.90
N LEU A 60 -6.32 26.88 -43.36
CA LEU A 60 -6.71 26.16 -42.14
C LEU A 60 -6.57 24.64 -42.29
N ARG A 61 -7.03 24.07 -43.41
CA ARG A 61 -6.89 22.63 -43.71
C ARG A 61 -5.42 22.22 -43.83
N GLN A 62 -4.57 23.05 -44.45
CA GLN A 62 -3.12 22.81 -44.53
C GLN A 62 -2.45 22.80 -43.15
N GLY A 63 -2.95 23.59 -42.19
CA GLY A 63 -2.53 23.55 -40.79
C GLY A 63 -3.14 22.43 -39.96
N ASN A 64 -3.87 21.49 -40.57
CA ASN A 64 -4.61 20.41 -39.89
C ASN A 64 -5.63 20.92 -38.86
N VAL A 65 -6.24 22.09 -39.09
CA VAL A 65 -7.38 22.55 -38.29
C VAL A 65 -8.58 21.65 -38.59
N PRO A 66 -9.25 21.07 -37.58
CA PRO A 66 -10.36 20.15 -37.81
C PRO A 66 -11.51 20.83 -38.58
N GLU A 67 -11.95 20.21 -39.68
CA GLU A 67 -12.99 20.77 -40.53
C GLU A 67 -14.32 21.00 -39.78
N ALA A 68 -14.64 20.12 -38.83
CA ALA A 68 -15.82 20.23 -37.98
C ALA A 68 -15.85 21.51 -37.11
N GLU A 69 -14.70 22.16 -36.88
CA GLU A 69 -14.58 23.39 -36.09
C GLU A 69 -14.71 24.66 -36.93
N ILE A 70 -14.64 24.56 -38.27
CA ILE A 70 -14.64 25.70 -39.19
C ILE A 70 -16.08 26.06 -39.58
N ARG A 71 -16.42 27.35 -39.52
CA ARG A 71 -17.68 27.93 -39.99
C ARG A 71 -17.35 29.07 -40.95
N VAL A 72 -17.89 28.99 -42.16
CA VAL A 72 -17.64 29.97 -43.21
C VAL A 72 -18.90 30.80 -43.42
N ALA A 73 -18.73 32.11 -43.41
CA ALA A 73 -19.69 33.10 -43.91
C ALA A 73 -18.97 33.98 -44.95
N ASP A 74 -19.73 34.82 -45.67
CA ASP A 74 -19.21 35.55 -46.83
C ASP A 74 -18.01 36.45 -46.50
N GLU A 75 -18.04 37.14 -45.36
CA GLU A 75 -16.99 38.09 -44.95
C GLU A 75 -16.07 37.56 -43.83
N VAL A 76 -16.38 36.40 -43.26
CA VAL A 76 -15.67 35.88 -42.08
C VAL A 76 -15.56 34.37 -42.08
N VAL A 77 -14.40 33.86 -41.67
CA VAL A 77 -14.22 32.46 -41.29
C VAL A 77 -13.99 32.37 -39.78
N LEU A 78 -14.84 31.62 -39.09
CA LEU A 78 -14.74 31.36 -37.67
C LEU A 78 -14.25 29.93 -37.44
N VAL A 79 -13.32 29.74 -36.52
CA VAL A 79 -13.02 28.42 -35.95
C VAL A 79 -13.43 28.45 -34.49
N ARG A 80 -14.31 27.54 -34.09
CA ARG A 80 -14.66 27.34 -32.68
C ARG A 80 -14.06 26.01 -32.23
N ARG A 81 -13.04 26.10 -31.38
CA ARG A 81 -12.24 24.95 -30.99
C ARG A 81 -13.01 24.04 -30.04
N ASP A 82 -13.11 22.76 -30.36
CA ASP A 82 -13.80 21.77 -29.56
C ASP A 82 -12.94 21.29 -28.38
N ALA A 83 -13.47 20.35 -27.60
CA ALA A 83 -12.68 19.64 -26.60
C ALA A 83 -11.55 18.84 -27.27
N LEU A 84 -10.41 18.70 -26.58
CA LEU A 84 -9.29 17.94 -27.11
C LEU A 84 -9.67 16.47 -27.29
N PRO A 85 -9.42 15.86 -28.47
CA PRO A 85 -9.68 14.43 -28.68
C PRO A 85 -8.94 13.57 -27.66
N GLY A 86 -9.67 12.62 -27.06
CA GLY A 86 -9.19 11.73 -26.00
C GLY A 86 -9.10 12.36 -24.61
N ALA A 87 -9.47 13.63 -24.43
CA ALA A 87 -9.61 14.23 -23.10
C ALA A 87 -10.90 13.79 -22.42
N ASP A 88 -10.93 13.82 -21.08
CA ASP A 88 -12.14 13.51 -20.30
C ASP A 88 -12.33 14.52 -19.16
N ASN A 89 -13.54 14.55 -18.60
CA ASN A 89 -13.91 15.45 -17.51
C ASN A 89 -13.66 14.83 -16.12
N TRP A 90 -13.56 15.67 -15.10
CA TRP A 90 -13.61 15.30 -13.69
C TRP A 90 -14.79 16.04 -13.02
N THR A 91 -15.94 15.38 -12.98
CA THR A 91 -17.25 15.96 -12.67
C THR A 91 -17.64 15.89 -11.20
N HIS A 92 -17.01 15.00 -10.41
CA HIS A 92 -17.34 14.74 -9.01
C HIS A 92 -16.08 14.54 -8.14
N GLN A 93 -16.26 14.50 -6.81
CA GLN A 93 -15.18 14.32 -5.82
C GLN A 93 -14.20 13.17 -6.14
N TYR A 94 -14.68 12.08 -6.73
CA TYR A 94 -13.89 10.90 -7.10
C TYR A 94 -13.95 10.62 -8.61
N ALA A 95 -13.74 11.67 -9.40
CA ALA A 95 -13.78 11.73 -10.87
C ALA A 95 -15.18 11.79 -11.48
N ASN A 96 -16.08 10.89 -11.12
CA ASN A 96 -17.44 10.84 -11.65
C ASN A 96 -18.43 10.29 -10.62
N ALA A 97 -19.72 10.23 -10.97
CA ALA A 97 -20.77 9.70 -10.08
C ALA A 97 -20.58 8.20 -9.74
N ALA A 98 -19.86 7.46 -10.58
CA ALA A 98 -19.47 6.07 -10.36
C ALA A 98 -18.30 5.93 -9.34
N LYS A 99 -17.65 7.06 -9.02
CA LYS A 99 -16.50 7.20 -8.13
C LYS A 99 -15.36 6.26 -8.54
N THR A 100 -14.92 6.31 -9.78
CA THR A 100 -13.76 5.51 -10.25
C THR A 100 -12.44 5.94 -9.57
N GLY A 101 -12.35 7.18 -9.08
CA GLY A 101 -11.09 7.78 -8.63
C GLY A 101 -10.15 8.14 -9.78
N ALA A 102 -10.59 7.99 -11.04
CA ALA A 102 -9.87 8.33 -12.25
C ALA A 102 -10.79 8.88 -13.35
N SER A 103 -10.31 9.86 -14.10
CA SER A 103 -10.92 10.19 -15.39
C SER A 103 -10.47 9.19 -16.46
N ASN A 104 -11.16 9.13 -17.58
CA ASN A 104 -10.74 8.36 -18.76
C ASN A 104 -9.85 9.17 -19.71
N ASP A 105 -9.19 10.23 -19.20
CA ASP A 105 -8.37 11.13 -20.00
C ASP A 105 -7.13 10.41 -20.58
N GLN A 106 -7.15 10.17 -21.89
CA GLN A 106 -6.08 9.46 -22.60
C GLN A 106 -4.90 10.38 -22.96
N ARG A 107 -5.04 11.70 -22.80
CA ARG A 107 -4.00 12.66 -23.21
C ARG A 107 -2.98 12.87 -22.12
N VAL A 108 -3.42 12.92 -20.86
CA VAL A 108 -2.52 13.11 -19.72
C VAL A 108 -1.58 11.92 -19.61
N ARG A 109 -0.31 12.15 -19.98
CA ARG A 109 0.76 11.15 -19.96
C ARG A 109 2.10 11.81 -19.67
N TRP A 110 3.06 11.02 -19.18
CA TRP A 110 4.43 11.48 -19.00
C TRP A 110 5.17 11.58 -20.37
N PRO A 111 6.11 12.53 -20.58
CA PRO A 111 6.49 13.64 -19.70
C PRO A 111 5.45 14.75 -19.64
N LEU A 112 5.48 15.52 -18.55
CA LEU A 112 4.67 16.73 -18.38
C LEU A 112 5.52 17.99 -18.56
N ARG A 113 4.87 19.08 -18.97
CA ARG A 113 5.43 20.44 -19.03
C ARG A 113 4.49 21.42 -18.34
N LEU A 114 5.04 22.49 -17.80
CA LEU A 114 4.25 23.59 -17.23
C LEU A 114 3.44 24.25 -18.35
N LEU A 115 2.13 24.41 -18.13
CA LEU A 115 1.26 25.20 -19.00
C LEU A 115 1.14 26.62 -18.45
N TRP A 116 0.66 26.74 -17.21
CA TRP A 116 0.58 28.00 -16.47
C TRP A 116 0.65 27.75 -14.95
N PHE A 117 0.93 28.81 -14.20
CA PHE A 117 0.83 28.86 -12.74
C PHE A 117 0.30 30.23 -12.32
N GLY A 118 -0.44 30.29 -11.20
CA GLY A 118 -1.05 31.53 -10.74
C GLY A 118 -2.24 31.33 -9.80
N GLU A 119 -3.10 32.35 -9.71
CA GLU A 119 -4.32 32.28 -8.92
C GLU A 119 -5.24 31.12 -9.37
N PRO A 120 -6.04 30.52 -8.47
CA PRO A 120 -6.18 30.90 -7.06
C PRO A 120 -5.02 30.41 -6.19
N GLY A 121 -4.58 31.30 -5.29
CA GLY A 121 -3.66 31.02 -4.20
C GLY A 121 -4.33 30.36 -2.98
N PRO A 122 -3.58 30.09 -1.90
CA PRO A 122 -4.04 29.33 -0.75
C PRO A 122 -5.04 30.07 0.14
N GLU A 123 -5.14 31.40 0.05
CA GLU A 123 -5.86 32.28 1.00
C GLU A 123 -7.28 31.81 1.31
N ARG A 124 -8.01 31.32 0.30
CA ARG A 124 -9.43 30.95 0.40
C ARG A 124 -9.67 29.45 0.45
N LEU A 125 -8.62 28.66 0.37
CA LEU A 125 -8.70 27.22 0.22
C LEU A 125 -8.71 26.53 1.59
N ILE A 126 -9.33 25.35 1.63
CA ILE A 126 -9.38 24.55 2.85
C ILE A 126 -7.98 24.00 3.16
N SER A 127 -7.56 24.13 4.42
CA SER A 127 -6.27 23.61 4.86
C SER A 127 -6.12 22.12 4.55
N ARG A 128 -4.94 21.69 4.08
CA ARG A 128 -4.63 20.27 3.81
C ARG A 128 -4.99 19.34 4.96
N HIS A 129 -4.81 19.76 6.22
CA HIS A 129 -5.05 18.90 7.37
C HIS A 129 -6.52 18.51 7.50
N TRP A 130 -7.41 19.32 6.93
CA TRP A 130 -8.84 19.10 6.96
C TRP A 130 -9.31 18.21 5.82
N LYS A 131 -8.45 17.80 4.87
CA LYS A 131 -8.82 16.92 3.74
C LYS A 131 -10.02 17.49 2.97
N GLY A 132 -9.83 18.69 2.41
CA GLY A 132 -10.82 19.35 1.57
C GLY A 132 -11.18 18.56 0.30
N PRO A 133 -12.22 18.99 -0.41
CA PRO A 133 -12.68 18.37 -1.65
C PRO A 133 -11.65 18.47 -2.77
N ALA A 134 -11.78 17.59 -3.76
CA ALA A 134 -11.02 17.67 -5.00
C ALA A 134 -11.51 18.88 -5.81
N PRO A 135 -10.66 19.52 -6.63
CA PRO A 135 -11.18 20.34 -7.71
C PRO A 135 -12.01 19.49 -8.67
N LEU A 136 -12.91 20.14 -9.40
CA LEU A 136 -13.59 19.57 -10.55
C LEU A 136 -13.06 20.25 -11.81
N CYS A 137 -13.11 19.59 -12.95
CA CYS A 137 -12.78 20.21 -14.22
C CYS A 137 -13.64 19.64 -15.33
N VAL A 138 -14.44 20.50 -15.94
CA VAL A 138 -15.41 20.11 -16.96
C VAL A 138 -15.43 21.16 -18.05
N ASN A 139 -15.38 20.71 -19.30
CA ASN A 139 -15.48 21.57 -20.48
C ASN A 139 -14.54 22.81 -20.41
N GLY A 140 -13.28 22.59 -19.99
CA GLY A 140 -12.24 23.62 -19.91
C GLY A 140 -12.35 24.55 -18.70
N ARG A 141 -13.20 24.24 -17.72
CA ARG A 141 -13.40 25.06 -16.51
C ARG A 141 -13.06 24.25 -15.27
N MET A 142 -12.14 24.74 -14.47
CA MET A 142 -11.78 24.19 -13.17
C MET A 142 -12.62 24.87 -12.07
N PHE A 143 -13.32 24.07 -11.27
CA PHE A 143 -14.09 24.53 -10.11
C PHE A 143 -13.40 24.13 -8.82
N ILE A 144 -13.26 25.08 -7.90
CA ILE A 144 -12.57 24.87 -6.62
C ILE A 144 -13.49 25.31 -5.48
N ALA A 145 -13.88 24.35 -4.64
CA ALA A 145 -14.59 24.63 -3.40
C ALA A 145 -13.58 25.04 -2.31
N GLY A 146 -13.55 26.34 -2.04
CA GLY A 146 -12.82 26.92 -0.92
C GLY A 146 -13.55 26.73 0.42
N GLN A 147 -13.08 27.42 1.46
CA GLN A 147 -13.71 27.34 2.78
C GLN A 147 -15.12 27.97 2.78
N HIS A 148 -15.26 29.12 2.13
CA HIS A 148 -16.49 29.92 2.10
C HIS A 148 -16.87 30.43 0.70
N SER A 149 -16.21 29.94 -0.35
CA SER A 149 -16.49 30.35 -1.73
C SER A 149 -16.30 29.19 -2.71
N LEU A 150 -17.03 29.25 -3.81
CA LEU A 150 -16.83 28.42 -4.99
C LEU A 150 -16.22 29.31 -6.09
N LEU A 151 -15.10 28.86 -6.66
CA LEU A 151 -14.37 29.56 -7.71
C LEU A 151 -14.49 28.80 -9.02
N ALA A 152 -14.58 29.51 -10.14
CA ALA A 152 -14.41 28.96 -11.48
C ALA A 152 -13.25 29.66 -12.19
N VAL A 153 -12.37 28.85 -12.77
CA VAL A 153 -11.15 29.29 -13.44
C VAL A 153 -11.06 28.59 -14.78
N ASP A 154 -10.59 29.28 -15.80
CA ASP A 154 -10.21 28.65 -17.06
C ASP A 154 -9.06 27.66 -16.84
N ALA A 155 -9.28 26.39 -17.20
CA ALA A 155 -8.30 25.34 -16.98
C ALA A 155 -7.03 25.51 -17.84
N TYR A 156 -7.12 26.19 -18.99
CA TYR A 156 -6.06 26.29 -19.98
C TYR A 156 -5.18 27.54 -19.83
N ASN A 157 -5.73 28.65 -19.34
CA ASN A 157 -4.98 29.91 -19.22
C ASN A 157 -5.03 30.55 -17.82
N GLY A 158 -5.76 29.96 -16.86
CA GLY A 158 -5.78 30.43 -15.47
C GLY A 158 -6.63 31.68 -15.21
N ARG A 159 -7.38 32.18 -16.20
CA ARG A 159 -8.27 33.32 -16.01
C ARG A 159 -9.41 32.96 -15.04
N GLN A 160 -9.53 33.68 -13.93
CA GLN A 160 -10.70 33.56 -13.07
C GLN A 160 -11.95 34.00 -13.84
N LEU A 161 -12.93 33.12 -13.95
CA LEU A 161 -14.19 33.39 -14.63
C LEU A 161 -15.17 34.09 -13.69
N TRP A 162 -15.33 33.53 -12.50
CA TRP A 162 -16.19 34.08 -11.44
C TRP A 162 -15.84 33.46 -10.09
N ARG A 163 -16.32 34.11 -9.03
CA ARG A 163 -16.30 33.61 -7.65
C ARG A 163 -17.65 33.89 -7.02
N ARG A 164 -18.16 32.94 -6.24
CA ARG A 164 -19.36 33.15 -5.43
C ARG A 164 -19.14 32.70 -3.99
N ASP A 165 -19.58 33.53 -3.05
CA ASP A 165 -19.47 33.22 -1.64
C ASP A 165 -20.66 32.37 -1.20
N PHE A 166 -20.32 31.28 -0.51
CA PHE A 166 -21.24 30.30 0.05
C PHE A 166 -20.68 29.90 1.41
N PRO A 167 -21.17 30.46 2.53
CA PRO A 167 -20.54 30.31 3.84
C PRO A 167 -20.31 28.85 4.28
N LYS A 168 -21.13 27.91 3.80
CA LYS A 168 -21.09 26.47 4.12
C LYS A 168 -20.73 25.58 2.92
N VAL A 169 -20.04 26.10 1.91
CA VAL A 169 -19.58 25.27 0.77
C VAL A 169 -18.47 24.32 1.16
N GLY A 170 -17.55 24.76 2.03
CA GLY A 170 -16.38 23.98 2.40
C GLY A 170 -16.75 22.77 3.25
N ARG A 171 -16.80 21.59 2.63
CA ARG A 171 -17.14 20.34 3.32
C ARG A 171 -15.88 19.53 3.64
N PHE A 172 -15.62 19.34 4.93
CA PHE A 172 -14.43 18.62 5.39
C PHE A 172 -14.65 17.88 6.73
N PRO A 173 -14.00 16.71 6.95
CA PRO A 173 -13.09 16.08 6.01
C PRO A 173 -13.83 15.22 4.97
N VAL A 174 -13.55 15.46 3.68
CA VAL A 174 -14.38 14.96 2.56
C VAL A 174 -14.47 13.42 2.47
N HIS A 175 -13.43 12.72 2.92
CA HIS A 175 -13.46 11.25 3.04
C HIS A 175 -14.49 10.69 4.06
N VAL A 176 -15.14 11.54 4.85
CA VAL A 176 -16.23 11.19 5.77
C VAL A 176 -17.55 11.78 5.29
N THR A 177 -17.54 13.06 4.91
CA THR A 177 -18.74 13.82 4.55
C THR A 177 -19.16 13.64 3.08
N GLY A 178 -18.28 13.12 2.22
CA GLY A 178 -18.48 13.09 0.77
C GLY A 178 -18.39 14.48 0.13
N GLY A 179 -18.38 14.53 -1.21
CA GLY A 179 -18.46 15.77 -1.96
C GLY A 179 -19.86 16.37 -1.95
N ASN A 180 -19.96 17.69 -2.04
CA ASN A 180 -21.22 18.44 -2.16
C ASN A 180 -21.24 19.35 -3.40
N VAL A 181 -20.27 19.19 -4.29
CA VAL A 181 -20.19 19.89 -5.58
C VAL A 181 -20.11 18.83 -6.69
N ALA A 182 -20.87 19.05 -7.75
CA ALA A 182 -20.82 18.27 -8.99
C ALA A 182 -20.91 19.23 -10.18
N ALA A 183 -20.41 18.84 -11.35
CA ALA A 183 -20.47 19.66 -12.55
C ALA A 183 -20.76 18.83 -13.80
N ASP A 184 -21.39 19.46 -14.78
CA ASP A 184 -21.47 18.98 -16.15
C ASP A 184 -20.99 20.08 -17.11
N ASP A 185 -21.16 19.88 -18.42
CA ASP A 185 -20.55 20.75 -19.44
C ASP A 185 -21.02 22.21 -19.36
N ASN A 186 -22.19 22.47 -18.77
CA ASN A 186 -22.84 23.77 -18.76
C ASN A 186 -23.15 24.28 -17.35
N CYS A 187 -23.19 23.42 -16.35
CA CYS A 187 -23.63 23.76 -15.00
C CYS A 187 -22.69 23.24 -13.91
N VAL A 188 -22.65 23.97 -12.79
CA VAL A 188 -22.10 23.48 -11.52
C VAL A 188 -23.20 23.46 -10.46
N TYR A 189 -23.27 22.36 -9.72
CA TYR A 189 -24.28 22.05 -8.73
C TYR A 189 -23.64 22.06 -7.35
N LEU A 190 -24.28 22.73 -6.39
CA LEU A 190 -23.79 22.85 -5.02
C LEU A 190 -24.90 22.52 -4.03
N ALA A 191 -24.73 21.44 -3.28
CA ALA A 191 -25.58 21.07 -2.16
C ALA A 191 -25.12 21.76 -0.86
N THR A 192 -26.00 22.54 -0.25
CA THR A 192 -25.75 23.18 1.04
C THR A 192 -27.04 23.44 1.81
N GLY A 193 -27.07 23.13 3.10
CA GLY A 193 -28.29 23.24 3.91
C GLY A 193 -29.41 22.37 3.34
N LYS A 194 -30.55 22.97 2.98
CA LYS A 194 -31.74 22.27 2.47
C LYS A 194 -31.93 22.38 0.96
N THR A 195 -30.95 22.91 0.23
CA THR A 195 -31.07 23.15 -1.20
C THR A 195 -29.83 22.67 -1.94
N CYS A 196 -30.01 22.27 -3.18
CA CYS A 196 -28.95 22.20 -4.18
C CYS A 196 -29.15 23.35 -5.17
N VAL A 197 -28.15 24.21 -5.33
CA VAL A 197 -28.19 25.30 -6.32
C VAL A 197 -27.50 24.85 -7.61
N GLN A 198 -28.15 25.10 -8.74
CA GLN A 198 -27.56 24.95 -10.07
C GLN A 198 -27.14 26.32 -10.57
N LEU A 199 -25.86 26.44 -10.89
CA LEU A 199 -25.25 27.65 -11.39
C LEU A 199 -24.81 27.43 -12.84
N ASP A 200 -24.93 28.48 -13.65
CA ASP A 200 -24.30 28.51 -14.97
C ASP A 200 -22.77 28.40 -14.81
N ALA A 201 -22.16 27.43 -15.48
CA ALA A 201 -20.73 27.14 -15.35
C ALA A 201 -19.84 28.32 -15.78
N ARG A 202 -20.31 29.16 -16.71
CA ARG A 202 -19.53 30.26 -17.30
C ARG A 202 -19.62 31.55 -16.50
N THR A 203 -20.76 31.84 -15.90
CA THR A 203 -21.08 33.14 -15.27
C THR A 203 -21.29 33.04 -13.77
N GLY A 204 -21.57 31.84 -13.24
CA GLY A 204 -21.89 31.62 -11.84
C GLY A 204 -23.31 32.04 -11.44
N GLN A 205 -24.12 32.54 -12.39
CA GLN A 205 -25.51 32.94 -12.12
C GLN A 205 -26.35 31.73 -11.68
N THR A 206 -27.20 31.91 -10.68
CA THR A 206 -28.15 30.87 -10.27
C THR A 206 -29.17 30.68 -11.38
N LEU A 207 -29.23 29.47 -11.93
CA LEU A 207 -30.24 29.09 -12.92
C LEU A 207 -31.45 28.45 -12.26
N ARG A 208 -31.24 27.70 -11.17
CA ARG A 208 -32.27 26.92 -10.51
C ARG A 208 -31.87 26.53 -9.09
N GLU A 209 -32.86 26.26 -8.25
CA GLU A 209 -32.70 25.62 -6.95
C GLU A 209 -33.52 24.33 -6.88
N TYR A 210 -32.97 23.31 -6.22
CA TYR A 210 -33.62 22.05 -5.92
C TYR A 210 -33.78 21.95 -4.40
N PRO A 211 -34.98 22.18 -3.85
CA PRO A 211 -35.21 22.04 -2.41
C PRO A 211 -35.26 20.56 -2.00
N LEU A 212 -34.92 20.26 -0.75
CA LEU A 212 -35.20 18.95 -0.17
C LEU A 212 -36.72 18.66 -0.24
N PRO A 213 -37.14 17.49 -0.77
CA PRO A 213 -38.56 17.14 -0.86
C PRO A 213 -39.08 16.63 0.49
N LEU A 214 -38.99 17.44 1.55
CA LEU A 214 -39.31 17.05 2.93
C LEU A 214 -40.75 16.56 3.09
N ALA A 215 -41.69 17.14 2.33
CA ALA A 215 -43.10 16.73 2.32
C ALA A 215 -43.29 15.27 1.87
N SER A 216 -42.35 14.72 1.12
CA SER A 216 -42.40 13.34 0.61
C SER A 216 -41.88 12.29 1.60
N PHE A 217 -41.39 12.67 2.79
CA PHE A 217 -40.67 11.78 3.71
C PHE A 217 -41.42 11.45 5.01
N SER A 218 -42.67 11.87 5.17
CA SER A 218 -43.50 11.60 6.37
C SER A 218 -42.74 11.83 7.70
N LEU A 219 -42.14 13.01 7.85
CA LEU A 219 -41.27 13.37 8.98
C LEU A 219 -42.02 14.16 10.05
N SER A 220 -41.59 14.07 11.31
CA SER A 220 -41.97 15.04 12.33
C SER A 220 -41.32 16.41 12.06
N ASP A 221 -41.96 17.49 12.51
CA ASP A 221 -41.43 18.86 12.33
C ASP A 221 -40.01 19.03 12.84
N ALA A 222 -39.69 18.45 14.01
CA ALA A 222 -38.35 18.51 14.59
C ALA A 222 -37.31 17.83 13.68
N THR A 223 -37.67 16.71 13.05
CA THR A 223 -36.79 15.98 12.14
C THR A 223 -36.65 16.73 10.81
N ALA A 224 -37.75 17.21 10.24
CA ALA A 224 -37.73 18.00 9.01
C ALA A 224 -36.91 19.30 9.16
N LYS A 225 -36.90 19.89 10.35
CA LYS A 225 -36.07 21.07 10.67
C LYS A 225 -34.57 20.78 10.61
N SER A 226 -34.12 19.62 11.08
CA SER A 226 -32.69 19.26 11.15
C SER A 226 -32.11 18.64 9.88
N MET A 227 -32.95 18.19 8.94
CA MET A 227 -32.51 17.60 7.67
C MET A 227 -31.69 18.58 6.82
N VAL A 228 -30.60 18.06 6.26
CA VAL A 228 -29.78 18.73 5.24
C VAL A 228 -29.57 17.82 4.03
N TRP A 229 -29.19 18.42 2.91
CA TRP A 229 -28.77 17.73 1.71
C TRP A 229 -27.42 17.05 1.97
N SER A 230 -27.45 15.73 2.05
CA SER A 230 -26.32 14.90 2.44
C SER A 230 -25.45 14.56 1.24
N TYR A 231 -25.93 13.75 0.29
CA TYR A 231 -25.18 13.33 -0.90
C TYR A 231 -25.61 14.09 -2.15
N LEU A 232 -24.69 14.35 -3.09
CA LEU A 232 -24.99 14.93 -4.41
C LEU A 232 -24.30 14.11 -5.50
N ALA A 233 -25.06 13.70 -6.52
CA ALA A 233 -24.53 13.24 -7.80
C ALA A 233 -25.38 13.79 -8.95
N VAL A 234 -24.73 14.00 -10.09
CA VAL A 234 -25.34 14.54 -11.30
C VAL A 234 -24.99 13.63 -12.46
N SER A 235 -26.00 13.20 -13.21
CA SER A 235 -25.83 12.32 -14.37
C SER A 235 -26.84 12.69 -15.46
N ARG A 236 -26.90 11.92 -16.55
CA ARG A 236 -27.92 12.10 -17.59
C ARG A 236 -29.35 11.87 -17.06
N GLU A 237 -29.50 11.01 -16.07
CA GLU A 237 -30.79 10.68 -15.44
C GLU A 237 -31.32 11.84 -14.58
N GLY A 238 -30.44 12.68 -14.01
CA GLY A 238 -30.88 13.84 -13.24
C GLY A 238 -29.90 14.27 -12.14
N VAL A 239 -30.47 14.90 -11.12
CA VAL A 239 -29.77 15.35 -9.90
C VAL A 239 -30.20 14.43 -8.75
N LEU A 240 -29.32 13.52 -8.37
CA LEU A 240 -29.50 12.58 -7.27
C LEU A 240 -29.08 13.25 -5.95
N GLY A 241 -29.96 13.18 -4.96
CA GLY A 241 -29.72 13.67 -3.62
C GLY A 241 -30.02 12.64 -2.54
N SER A 242 -29.54 12.91 -1.33
CA SER A 242 -30.04 12.23 -0.13
C SER A 242 -30.26 13.22 1.02
N ALA A 243 -31.23 12.93 1.90
CA ALA A 243 -31.59 13.76 3.04
C ALA A 243 -31.18 13.09 4.36
N GLY A 244 -30.48 13.84 5.22
CA GLY A 244 -29.98 13.39 6.51
C GLY A 244 -29.11 14.44 7.19
N ASP A 245 -27.92 14.03 7.65
CA ASP A 245 -26.85 14.94 8.10
C ASP A 245 -25.77 15.09 7.02
N GLU A 246 -24.69 15.83 7.26
CA GLU A 246 -23.63 16.03 6.25
C GLU A 246 -22.80 14.77 5.92
N ARG A 247 -23.02 13.64 6.60
CA ARG A 247 -22.22 12.39 6.47
C ARG A 247 -23.03 11.24 5.91
N SER A 248 -24.33 11.24 6.15
CA SER A 248 -25.24 10.17 5.74
C SER A 248 -26.67 10.64 5.56
N GLY A 249 -27.39 9.99 4.65
CA GLY A 249 -28.81 10.20 4.39
C GLY A 249 -29.60 8.90 4.47
N ARG A 250 -30.87 8.98 4.86
CA ARG A 250 -31.80 7.84 4.84
C ARG A 250 -32.76 7.89 3.64
N TYR A 251 -33.07 9.10 3.19
CA TYR A 251 -34.03 9.32 2.12
C TYR A 251 -33.27 9.73 0.87
N LEU A 252 -33.24 8.88 -0.15
CA LEU A 252 -32.70 9.20 -1.47
C LEU A 252 -33.81 9.75 -2.35
N PHE A 253 -33.46 10.61 -3.29
CA PHE A 253 -34.41 11.20 -4.22
C PHE A 253 -33.71 11.66 -5.49
N LEU A 254 -34.44 11.67 -6.60
CA LEU A 254 -33.94 12.16 -7.87
C LEU A 254 -34.84 13.26 -8.42
N PHE A 255 -34.23 14.39 -8.78
CA PHE A 255 -34.86 15.41 -9.60
C PHE A 255 -34.46 15.23 -11.05
N ASN A 256 -35.38 15.44 -11.99
CA ASN A 256 -35.00 15.61 -13.39
C ASN A 256 -34.28 16.97 -13.57
N ARG A 257 -33.72 17.21 -14.76
CA ARG A 257 -33.02 18.48 -15.06
C ARG A 257 -33.93 19.71 -15.07
N ARG A 258 -35.25 19.53 -15.18
CA ARG A 258 -36.28 20.58 -15.10
C ARG A 258 -36.72 20.89 -13.66
N GLY A 259 -36.18 20.21 -12.65
CA GLY A 259 -36.52 20.46 -11.24
C GLY A 259 -37.68 19.64 -10.70
N ASP A 260 -38.27 18.75 -11.50
CA ASP A 260 -39.39 17.93 -11.04
C ASP A 260 -38.88 16.70 -10.30
N LEU A 261 -39.40 16.48 -9.10
CA LEU A 261 -39.13 15.27 -8.31
C LEU A 261 -39.66 14.05 -9.08
N GLN A 262 -38.77 13.11 -9.42
CA GLN A 262 -39.13 11.89 -10.15
C GLN A 262 -39.54 10.78 -9.20
N TRP A 263 -38.73 10.55 -8.16
CA TRP A 263 -38.98 9.50 -7.18
C TRP A 263 -38.24 9.79 -5.87
N THR A 264 -38.69 9.11 -4.81
CA THR A 264 -38.01 9.03 -3.52
C THR A 264 -37.82 7.57 -3.14
N TYR A 265 -36.78 7.30 -2.36
CA TYR A 265 -36.47 5.98 -1.83
C TYR A 265 -36.08 6.09 -0.36
N THR A 266 -36.74 5.32 0.51
CA THR A 266 -36.44 5.29 1.95
C THR A 266 -35.61 4.06 2.27
N ALA A 267 -34.35 4.27 2.61
CA ALA A 267 -33.48 3.18 3.04
C ALA A 267 -33.90 2.64 4.42
N GLY A 268 -33.74 1.33 4.62
CA GLY A 268 -33.97 0.66 5.91
C GLY A 268 -32.98 1.12 6.99
N GLN A 269 -31.78 1.54 6.59
CA GLN A 269 -30.75 2.10 7.47
C GLN A 269 -30.13 3.37 6.87
N PRO A 270 -29.50 4.25 7.68
CA PRO A 270 -28.75 5.38 7.15
C PRO A 270 -27.64 4.95 6.19
N VAL A 271 -27.53 5.63 5.06
CA VAL A 271 -26.54 5.37 4.01
C VAL A 271 -25.48 6.47 4.06
N SER A 272 -24.22 6.08 4.28
CA SER A 272 -23.10 7.03 4.25
C SER A 272 -22.87 7.57 2.84
N ASN A 273 -22.40 8.81 2.70
CA ASN A 273 -22.22 9.43 1.38
C ASN A 273 -21.23 8.68 0.47
N ASN A 274 -20.17 8.10 1.05
CA ASN A 274 -19.22 7.26 0.30
C ASN A 274 -19.74 5.84 0.02
N ALA A 275 -20.91 5.48 0.53
CA ALA A 275 -21.59 4.22 0.24
C ALA A 275 -22.58 4.33 -0.92
N ILE A 276 -22.70 5.49 -1.59
CA ILE A 276 -23.59 5.70 -2.75
C ILE A 276 -22.77 5.88 -4.03
N SER A 277 -23.12 5.20 -5.11
CA SER A 277 -22.52 5.33 -6.44
C SER A 277 -23.61 5.31 -7.51
N MET A 278 -23.40 5.97 -8.65
CA MET A 278 -24.39 6.01 -9.73
C MET A 278 -23.71 5.95 -11.11
N ALA A 279 -24.14 5.00 -11.93
CA ALA A 279 -23.81 4.92 -13.35
C ALA A 279 -24.76 3.94 -14.05
N ASP A 280 -24.72 3.91 -15.39
CA ASP A 280 -25.38 2.89 -16.20
C ASP A 280 -26.89 2.72 -15.90
N GLY A 281 -27.58 3.83 -15.65
CA GLY A 281 -29.01 3.83 -15.33
C GLY A 281 -29.35 3.24 -13.95
N ARG A 282 -28.38 3.12 -13.04
CA ARG A 282 -28.57 2.55 -11.71
C ARG A 282 -27.97 3.41 -10.60
N VAL A 283 -28.58 3.34 -9.43
CA VAL A 283 -28.07 3.90 -8.18
C VAL A 283 -27.74 2.76 -7.24
N TYR A 284 -26.50 2.69 -6.78
CA TYR A 284 -26.01 1.68 -5.86
C TYR A 284 -25.79 2.27 -4.48
N LEU A 285 -26.20 1.56 -3.45
CA LEU A 285 -26.04 2.00 -2.06
C LEU A 285 -25.74 0.83 -1.12
N ILE A 286 -25.08 1.09 0.01
CA ILE A 286 -24.97 0.12 1.12
C ILE A 286 -25.84 0.59 2.27
N GLU A 287 -26.93 -0.13 2.52
CA GLU A 287 -27.73 0.05 3.73
C GLU A 287 -27.04 -0.70 4.85
N ARG A 288 -26.64 0.00 5.92
CA ARG A 288 -25.91 -0.64 7.01
C ARG A 288 -26.28 -0.06 8.36
N THR A 289 -26.40 -0.93 9.37
CA THR A 289 -26.48 -0.48 10.77
C THR A 289 -25.25 0.36 11.11
N SER A 290 -25.43 1.65 11.38
CA SER A 290 -24.31 2.56 11.62
C SER A 290 -23.43 2.05 12.78
N PRO A 291 -22.09 2.09 12.66
CA PRO A 291 -21.18 1.73 13.75
C PRO A 291 -21.44 2.51 15.05
N GLN A 292 -21.88 3.77 14.95
CA GLN A 292 -22.24 4.63 16.07
C GLN A 292 -23.42 4.04 16.86
N ARG A 293 -24.52 3.66 16.19
CA ARG A 293 -25.67 3.01 16.83
C ARG A 293 -25.30 1.67 17.46
N ILE A 294 -24.40 0.89 16.84
CA ILE A 294 -23.88 -0.35 17.44
C ILE A 294 -23.11 -0.02 18.73
N ALA A 295 -22.24 0.99 18.69
CA ALA A 295 -21.46 1.43 19.85
C ALA A 295 -22.33 2.04 20.96
N GLU A 296 -23.40 2.75 20.62
CA GLU A 296 -24.39 3.30 21.57
C GLU A 296 -25.22 2.21 22.23
N ALA A 297 -25.76 1.27 21.45
CA ALA A 297 -26.47 0.11 21.98
C ALA A 297 -25.57 -0.64 22.97
N LYS A 298 -24.31 -0.88 22.59
CA LYS A 298 -23.31 -1.51 23.47
C LYS A 298 -23.05 -0.70 24.74
N ARG A 299 -22.93 0.64 24.65
CA ARG A 299 -22.77 1.53 25.82
C ARG A 299 -23.98 1.48 26.76
N ARG A 300 -25.19 1.25 26.23
CA ARG A 300 -26.44 1.11 27.00
C ARG A 300 -26.70 -0.33 27.46
N GLY A 301 -25.73 -1.23 27.36
CA GLY A 301 -25.87 -2.64 27.75
C GLY A 301 -26.68 -3.50 26.78
N GLY A 302 -27.11 -2.95 25.64
CA GLY A 302 -27.84 -3.66 24.60
C GLY A 302 -26.94 -4.23 23.49
N ARG A 303 -27.50 -5.11 22.66
CA ARG A 303 -26.85 -5.62 21.44
C ARG A 303 -27.72 -5.30 20.23
N LEU A 304 -27.17 -4.55 19.27
CA LEU A 304 -27.82 -4.27 18.00
C LEU A 304 -27.16 -5.12 16.89
N PRO A 305 -27.90 -5.95 16.14
CA PRO A 305 -27.35 -6.69 15.00
C PRO A 305 -26.78 -5.76 13.93
N ALA A 306 -25.57 -6.04 13.48
CA ALA A 306 -24.98 -5.35 12.34
C ALA A 306 -25.54 -5.96 11.05
N THR A 307 -26.44 -5.25 10.38
CA THR A 307 -26.88 -5.61 9.03
C THR A 307 -26.16 -4.73 8.03
N ALA A 308 -25.90 -5.29 6.85
CA ALA A 308 -25.36 -4.58 5.70
C ALA A 308 -25.90 -5.25 4.44
N SER A 309 -26.35 -4.46 3.47
CA SER A 309 -26.85 -4.95 2.19
C SER A 309 -26.51 -3.95 1.08
N PRO A 310 -25.71 -4.33 0.08
CA PRO A 310 -25.66 -3.58 -1.17
C PRO A 310 -27.02 -3.72 -1.88
N THR A 311 -27.56 -2.57 -2.28
CA THR A 311 -28.83 -2.44 -2.98
C THR A 311 -28.57 -1.68 -4.27
N ALA A 312 -29.15 -2.14 -5.38
CA ALA A 312 -29.21 -1.40 -6.63
C ALA A 312 -30.64 -0.96 -6.90
N LEU A 313 -30.82 0.32 -7.20
CA LEU A 313 -32.07 0.92 -7.64
C LEU A 313 -31.99 1.18 -9.15
N ASP A 314 -33.11 1.01 -9.83
CA ASP A 314 -33.31 1.56 -11.17
C ASP A 314 -33.35 3.10 -11.06
N ALA A 315 -32.51 3.80 -11.83
CA ALA A 315 -32.40 5.25 -11.71
C ALA A 315 -33.62 5.99 -12.27
N SER A 316 -34.41 5.37 -13.15
CA SER A 316 -35.59 6.01 -13.75
C SER A 316 -36.81 6.00 -12.80
N SER A 317 -36.94 4.95 -11.98
CA SER A 317 -38.11 4.76 -11.11
C SER A 317 -37.81 4.80 -9.61
N GLY A 318 -36.55 4.60 -9.20
CA GLY A 318 -36.16 4.40 -7.80
C GLY A 318 -36.51 3.02 -7.24
N SER A 319 -37.05 2.11 -8.06
CA SER A 319 -37.41 0.75 -7.63
C SER A 319 -36.15 -0.11 -7.41
N VAL A 320 -36.19 -1.01 -6.42
CA VAL A 320 -35.09 -1.95 -6.16
C VAL A 320 -34.97 -2.94 -7.33
N ALA A 321 -33.85 -2.90 -8.03
CA ALA A 321 -33.52 -3.84 -9.09
C ALA A 321 -32.92 -5.15 -8.53
N TRP A 322 -32.06 -5.04 -7.51
CA TRP A 322 -31.57 -6.18 -6.73
C TRP A 322 -31.07 -5.74 -5.37
N GLN A 323 -31.03 -6.68 -4.43
CA GLN A 323 -30.42 -6.53 -3.12
C GLN A 323 -29.78 -7.86 -2.70
N THR A 324 -28.64 -7.81 -2.03
CA THR A 324 -27.99 -9.01 -1.48
C THR A 324 -27.37 -8.69 -0.12
N SER A 325 -26.99 -9.72 0.65
CA SER A 325 -26.18 -9.62 1.86
C SER A 325 -24.84 -10.37 1.73
N GLU A 326 -24.61 -11.00 0.58
CA GLU A 326 -23.43 -11.82 0.34
C GLU A 326 -22.16 -10.95 0.26
N GLY A 327 -21.11 -11.36 0.98
CA GLY A 327 -19.77 -10.77 0.86
C GLY A 327 -19.61 -9.32 1.36
N ILE A 328 -20.64 -8.66 1.89
CA ILE A 328 -20.58 -7.23 2.26
C ILE A 328 -19.98 -6.97 3.65
N ALA A 329 -19.76 -8.01 4.46
CA ALA A 329 -19.29 -7.87 5.83
C ALA A 329 -18.03 -6.98 5.93
N GLY A 330 -18.14 -5.87 6.68
CA GLY A 330 -17.07 -4.91 6.90
C GLY A 330 -16.83 -3.89 5.77
N ARG A 331 -17.54 -4.00 4.63
CA ARG A 331 -17.49 -2.99 3.55
C ARG A 331 -18.36 -1.78 3.91
N SER A 332 -17.94 -0.61 3.45
CA SER A 332 -18.57 0.68 3.80
C SER A 332 -18.59 1.69 2.65
N GLU A 333 -17.96 1.38 1.53
CA GLU A 333 -17.76 2.28 0.40
C GLU A 333 -18.03 1.53 -0.90
N LEU A 334 -18.58 2.20 -1.91
CA LEU A 334 -18.84 1.64 -3.23
C LEU A 334 -18.06 2.37 -4.32
N TRP A 335 -17.63 1.64 -5.34
CA TRP A 335 -16.94 2.11 -6.54
C TRP A 335 -17.49 1.33 -7.73
N LEU A 336 -17.62 1.94 -8.90
CA LEU A 336 -18.19 1.28 -10.07
C LEU A 336 -17.37 1.60 -11.32
N SER A 337 -17.03 0.56 -12.08
CA SER A 337 -16.34 0.67 -13.37
C SER A 337 -16.52 -0.63 -14.14
N ASP A 338 -16.61 -0.55 -15.47
CA ASP A 338 -16.65 -1.71 -16.38
C ASP A 338 -17.67 -2.79 -15.99
N GLY A 339 -18.86 -2.40 -15.50
CA GLY A 339 -19.91 -3.31 -15.05
C GLY A 339 -19.61 -4.06 -13.73
N VAL A 340 -18.59 -3.63 -12.97
CA VAL A 340 -18.21 -4.21 -11.68
C VAL A 340 -18.45 -3.20 -10.56
N LEU A 341 -19.34 -3.55 -9.64
CA LEU A 341 -19.53 -2.80 -8.40
C LEU A 341 -18.54 -3.33 -7.34
N LEU A 342 -17.57 -2.52 -6.97
CA LEU A 342 -16.58 -2.84 -5.95
C LEU A 342 -16.98 -2.22 -4.61
N ALA A 343 -17.18 -3.04 -3.59
CA ALA A 343 -17.36 -2.60 -2.22
C ALA A 343 -16.03 -2.70 -1.44
N THR A 344 -15.60 -1.63 -0.77
CA THR A 344 -14.36 -1.57 0.01
C THR A 344 -14.60 -1.25 1.48
N GLY A 345 -13.68 -1.65 2.36
CA GLY A 345 -13.74 -1.40 3.80
C GLY A 345 -13.30 -2.61 4.63
N GLY A 346 -13.00 -2.43 5.91
CA GLY A 346 -12.71 -3.55 6.82
C GLY A 346 -11.51 -4.42 6.43
N GLY A 347 -10.54 -3.88 5.69
CA GLY A 347 -9.31 -4.57 5.27
C GLY A 347 -9.44 -5.46 4.03
N GLY A 348 -10.53 -5.36 3.27
CA GLY A 348 -10.69 -6.10 2.02
C GLY A 348 -11.65 -5.44 1.04
N VAL A 349 -11.92 -6.18 -0.03
CA VAL A 349 -12.85 -5.77 -1.08
C VAL A 349 -13.78 -6.92 -1.46
N THR A 350 -14.93 -6.56 -1.99
CA THR A 350 -15.90 -7.48 -2.60
C THR A 350 -16.33 -6.89 -3.93
N ALA A 351 -16.21 -7.66 -5.00
CA ALA A 351 -16.67 -7.24 -6.32
C ALA A 351 -17.97 -7.98 -6.66
N TYR A 352 -18.92 -7.23 -7.20
CA TYR A 352 -20.20 -7.74 -7.67
C TYR A 352 -20.34 -7.43 -9.16
N ASP A 353 -21.02 -8.30 -9.88
CA ASP A 353 -21.60 -7.95 -11.17
C ASP A 353 -22.65 -6.85 -10.93
N ALA A 354 -22.46 -5.68 -11.54
CA ALA A 354 -23.27 -4.50 -11.22
C ALA A 354 -24.74 -4.65 -11.67
N THR A 355 -25.02 -5.51 -12.64
CA THR A 355 -26.36 -5.72 -13.19
C THR A 355 -27.17 -6.68 -12.33
N THR A 356 -26.53 -7.75 -11.85
CA THR A 356 -27.20 -8.87 -11.18
C THR A 356 -27.01 -8.90 -9.67
N GLY A 357 -25.99 -8.21 -9.14
CA GLY A 357 -25.63 -8.28 -7.71
C GLY A 357 -24.89 -9.56 -7.32
N LYS A 358 -24.55 -10.44 -8.28
CA LYS A 358 -23.79 -11.67 -8.03
C LYS A 358 -22.37 -11.35 -7.60
N VAL A 359 -21.88 -11.98 -6.54
CA VAL A 359 -20.48 -11.86 -6.11
C VAL A 359 -19.56 -12.46 -7.18
N LEU A 360 -18.61 -11.66 -7.66
CA LEU A 360 -17.52 -12.09 -8.54
C LEU A 360 -16.36 -12.64 -7.70
N TYR A 361 -15.97 -11.91 -6.66
CA TYR A 361 -14.98 -12.35 -5.67
C TYR A 361 -15.07 -11.55 -4.37
N ASN A 362 -14.59 -12.14 -3.28
CA ASN A 362 -14.45 -11.51 -1.97
C ASN A 362 -13.11 -11.92 -1.35
N GLN A 363 -12.23 -10.97 -1.05
CA GLN A 363 -10.91 -11.30 -0.53
C GLN A 363 -10.27 -10.18 0.31
N PRO A 364 -9.28 -10.53 1.16
CA PRO A 364 -8.40 -9.55 1.78
C PRO A 364 -7.61 -8.79 0.71
N LEU A 365 -7.78 -7.48 0.69
CA LEU A 365 -7.11 -6.55 -0.20
C LEU A 365 -7.19 -5.18 0.48
N SER A 366 -6.14 -4.81 1.19
CA SER A 366 -6.07 -3.47 1.78
C SER A 366 -5.73 -2.49 0.68
N THR A 367 -6.61 -1.51 0.47
CA THR A 367 -6.36 -0.39 -0.43
C THR A 367 -5.49 0.68 0.22
N ASN A 368 -5.19 0.58 1.54
CA ASN A 368 -4.55 1.58 2.42
C ASN A 368 -5.24 2.98 2.45
N ARG A 369 -5.95 3.35 1.37
CA ARG A 369 -6.73 4.57 1.08
C ARG A 369 -7.85 4.16 0.10
N PHE A 370 -8.58 5.12 -0.46
CA PHE A 370 -9.53 4.82 -1.54
C PHE A 370 -8.81 4.24 -2.77
N PRO A 371 -9.39 3.20 -3.41
CA PRO A 371 -8.84 2.65 -4.65
C PRO A 371 -8.98 3.65 -5.80
N VAL A 372 -8.16 3.46 -6.83
CA VAL A 372 -8.37 4.04 -8.16
C VAL A 372 -8.65 2.90 -9.12
N ILE A 373 -9.69 3.02 -9.93
CA ILE A 373 -10.11 2.02 -10.90
C ILE A 373 -10.02 2.64 -12.30
N VAL A 374 -9.16 2.08 -13.14
CA VAL A 374 -8.99 2.52 -14.53
C VAL A 374 -8.49 1.34 -15.37
N ASN A 375 -8.96 1.21 -16.60
CA ASN A 375 -8.59 0.12 -17.54
C ASN A 375 -8.71 -1.29 -16.90
N GLY A 376 -9.86 -1.59 -16.28
CA GLY A 376 -10.09 -2.88 -15.61
C GLY A 376 -9.11 -3.20 -14.48
N THR A 377 -8.44 -2.20 -13.90
CA THR A 377 -7.39 -2.39 -12.88
C THR A 377 -7.68 -1.56 -11.64
N ILE A 378 -7.61 -2.21 -10.47
CA ILE A 378 -7.64 -1.58 -9.14
C ILE A 378 -6.21 -1.24 -8.74
N TYR A 379 -5.87 0.04 -8.68
CA TYR A 379 -4.62 0.53 -8.11
C TYR A 379 -4.79 0.78 -6.61
N ALA A 380 -4.05 0.01 -5.81
CA ALA A 380 -4.15 -0.05 -4.36
C ALA A 380 -2.74 -0.17 -3.76
N GLU A 381 -2.16 0.96 -3.36
CA GLU A 381 -0.75 1.03 -2.96
C GLU A 381 -0.39 -0.03 -1.91
N PRO A 382 0.64 -0.87 -2.16
CA PRO A 382 1.68 -0.71 -3.19
C PRO A 382 1.49 -1.54 -4.47
N ARG A 383 0.32 -2.14 -4.72
CA ARG A 383 0.07 -3.11 -5.80
C ARG A 383 -1.04 -2.65 -6.75
N ALA A 384 -1.21 -3.42 -7.82
CA ALA A 384 -2.35 -3.35 -8.72
C ALA A 384 -3.02 -4.73 -8.81
N TYR A 385 -4.32 -4.73 -9.04
CA TYR A 385 -5.16 -5.92 -9.11
C TYR A 385 -6.12 -5.83 -10.29
N ASP A 386 -6.45 -6.95 -10.90
CA ASP A 386 -7.50 -7.03 -11.90
C ASP A 386 -8.87 -6.80 -11.26
N LEU A 387 -9.69 -5.92 -11.86
CA LEU A 387 -10.98 -5.48 -11.31
C LEU A 387 -12.02 -6.61 -11.27
N ARG A 388 -12.02 -7.52 -12.23
CA ARG A 388 -13.03 -8.58 -12.33
C ARG A 388 -12.66 -9.83 -11.54
N THR A 389 -11.36 -10.11 -11.41
CA THR A 389 -10.88 -11.35 -10.77
C THR A 389 -10.22 -11.14 -9.41
N GLY A 390 -9.84 -9.91 -9.07
CA GLY A 390 -9.08 -9.60 -7.86
C GLY A 390 -7.63 -10.11 -7.89
N LYS A 391 -7.17 -10.72 -8.99
CA LYS A 391 -5.80 -11.26 -9.08
C LYS A 391 -4.78 -10.13 -9.16
N VAL A 392 -3.62 -10.33 -8.55
CA VAL A 392 -2.50 -9.37 -8.60
C VAL A 392 -2.04 -9.20 -10.05
N LYS A 393 -1.83 -7.95 -10.50
CA LYS A 393 -1.20 -7.66 -11.79
C LYS A 393 0.32 -7.88 -11.69
N PHE A 394 0.91 -8.41 -12.73
CA PHE A 394 2.35 -8.68 -12.84
C PHE A 394 2.98 -7.78 -13.91
N ARG A 395 4.28 -7.53 -13.78
CA ARG A 395 5.13 -6.93 -14.81
C ARG A 395 6.45 -7.68 -14.90
N GLU A 396 7.15 -7.51 -16.02
CA GLU A 396 8.52 -7.99 -16.15
C GLU A 396 9.46 -7.23 -15.19
N ASP A 397 10.26 -7.97 -14.43
CA ASP A 397 11.26 -7.42 -13.53
C ASP A 397 12.51 -7.00 -14.32
N PRO A 398 12.97 -5.74 -14.19
CA PRO A 398 14.02 -5.18 -15.04
C PRO A 398 15.41 -5.81 -14.85
N PHE A 399 15.62 -6.55 -13.76
CA PHE A 399 16.90 -7.22 -13.47
C PHE A 399 16.91 -8.67 -13.91
N THR A 400 15.77 -9.35 -13.78
CA THR A 400 15.67 -10.80 -13.97
C THR A 400 14.94 -11.22 -15.25
N GLY A 401 14.21 -10.30 -15.90
CA GLY A 401 13.34 -10.64 -17.05
C GLY A 401 12.18 -11.57 -16.69
N ARG A 402 11.95 -11.87 -15.40
CA ARG A 402 10.86 -12.71 -14.93
C ARG A 402 9.65 -11.86 -14.55
N HIS A 403 8.46 -12.42 -14.68
CA HIS A 403 7.25 -11.78 -14.18
C HIS A 403 7.26 -11.69 -12.65
N ALA A 404 7.14 -10.48 -12.13
CA ALA A 404 6.99 -10.17 -10.71
C ALA A 404 5.73 -9.33 -10.48
N PRO A 405 5.14 -9.34 -9.27
CA PRO A 405 3.99 -8.48 -8.99
C PRO A 405 4.31 -7.02 -9.30
N TRP A 406 3.36 -6.32 -9.91
CA TRP A 406 3.49 -4.90 -10.19
C TRP A 406 3.50 -4.11 -8.87
N TYR A 407 4.45 -3.20 -8.74
CA TYR A 407 4.69 -2.44 -7.52
C TYR A 407 4.96 -0.97 -7.82
N PHE A 408 4.40 -0.10 -6.96
CA PHE A 408 4.81 1.29 -6.85
C PHE A 408 4.80 1.73 -5.39
N ALA A 409 5.54 2.79 -5.09
CA ALA A 409 5.54 3.40 -3.78
C ALA A 409 5.77 4.91 -3.90
N ARG A 410 5.19 5.68 -2.99
CA ARG A 410 5.52 7.10 -2.80
C ARG A 410 6.67 7.24 -1.79
N SER A 411 7.41 8.33 -1.85
CA SER A 411 8.44 8.63 -0.85
C SER A 411 7.82 8.86 0.55
N TYR A 412 6.81 9.74 0.62
CA TYR A 412 6.10 10.09 1.86
C TYR A 412 4.73 10.71 1.54
N GLY A 413 3.74 10.63 2.44
CA GLY A 413 2.53 11.45 2.33
C GLY A 413 1.23 10.73 2.66
N CYS A 414 0.23 11.52 3.06
CA CYS A 414 -1.13 11.15 3.50
C CYS A 414 -2.20 11.12 2.36
N GLY A 415 -1.91 11.71 1.19
CA GLY A 415 -2.92 11.97 0.15
C GLY A 415 -3.41 10.74 -0.61
N SER A 416 -4.71 10.67 -0.89
CA SER A 416 -5.29 9.66 -1.80
C SER A 416 -4.72 9.78 -3.22
N ILE A 417 -4.93 8.74 -4.02
CA ILE A 417 -4.47 8.69 -5.41
C ILE A 417 -5.62 9.19 -6.30
N ALA A 418 -5.26 9.96 -7.33
CA ALA A 418 -6.10 10.21 -8.50
C ALA A 418 -5.46 9.50 -9.70
N GLY A 419 -6.26 9.10 -10.68
CA GLY A 419 -5.74 8.44 -11.88
C GLY A 419 -6.28 8.98 -13.19
N ALA A 420 -5.58 8.58 -14.24
CA ALA A 420 -5.98 8.55 -15.63
C ALA A 420 -5.33 7.30 -16.26
N PRO A 421 -5.78 6.84 -17.44
CA PRO A 421 -5.26 5.67 -18.14
C PRO A 421 -3.73 5.55 -18.18
N ASN A 422 -3.02 6.68 -18.31
CA ASN A 422 -1.56 6.70 -18.47
C ASN A 422 -0.78 7.20 -17.24
N LEU A 423 -1.46 7.69 -16.20
CA LEU A 423 -0.79 8.39 -15.09
C LEU A 423 -1.57 8.26 -13.79
N LEU A 424 -0.87 7.97 -12.68
CA LEU A 424 -1.40 8.17 -11.33
C LEU A 424 -0.80 9.43 -10.72
N MET A 425 -1.58 10.23 -10.01
CA MET A 425 -1.11 11.42 -9.31
C MET A 425 -1.44 11.34 -7.82
N PHE A 426 -0.48 11.74 -6.98
CA PHE A 426 -0.61 11.63 -5.54
C PHE A 426 0.44 12.45 -4.80
N ARG A 427 0.29 12.54 -3.48
CA ARG A 427 1.31 13.13 -2.61
C ARG A 427 2.49 12.18 -2.41
N SER A 428 3.69 12.61 -2.81
CA SER A 428 4.98 11.93 -2.62
C SER A 428 6.02 12.91 -2.04
N ALA A 429 5.77 13.35 -0.80
CA ALA A 429 6.30 14.55 -0.13
C ALA A 429 5.86 15.85 -0.82
N THR A 430 6.11 15.93 -2.12
CA THR A 430 5.67 16.92 -3.09
C THR A 430 4.56 16.34 -4.00
N VAL A 431 4.20 16.98 -5.10
CA VAL A 431 3.34 16.35 -6.13
C VAL A 431 4.11 15.22 -6.83
N GLY A 432 3.55 14.02 -6.85
CA GLY A 432 4.16 12.84 -7.46
C GLY A 432 3.28 12.22 -8.55
N PHE A 433 3.93 11.63 -9.55
CA PHE A 433 3.31 11.00 -10.71
C PHE A 433 3.88 9.59 -10.90
N CYS A 434 3.04 8.56 -10.94
CA CYS A 434 3.46 7.23 -11.41
C CYS A 434 3.08 7.10 -12.89
N ASP A 435 4.09 7.00 -13.74
CA ASP A 435 3.91 6.80 -15.18
C ASP A 435 3.48 5.36 -15.47
N LEU A 436 2.21 5.19 -15.84
CA LEU A 436 1.63 3.88 -16.17
C LEU A 436 1.95 3.47 -17.61
N ALA A 437 1.97 4.44 -18.53
CA ALA A 437 2.17 4.18 -19.95
C ALA A 437 3.61 3.76 -20.27
N GLY A 438 4.60 4.48 -19.71
CA GLY A 438 6.01 4.16 -19.91
C GLY A 438 6.61 3.20 -18.87
N ASP A 439 5.88 2.87 -17.80
CA ASP A 439 6.37 2.17 -16.60
C ASP A 439 7.73 2.72 -16.13
N THR A 440 7.91 4.04 -16.19
CA THR A 440 9.20 4.66 -15.87
C THR A 440 9.41 4.87 -14.37
N GLY A 441 8.40 4.62 -13.53
CA GLY A 441 8.45 4.77 -12.08
C GLY A 441 7.75 6.03 -11.58
N VAL A 442 8.17 6.53 -10.41
CA VAL A 442 7.56 7.71 -9.76
C VAL A 442 8.39 8.95 -10.00
N HIS A 443 7.81 9.94 -10.68
CA HIS A 443 8.37 11.27 -10.91
C HIS A 443 7.86 12.23 -9.85
N ASN A 444 8.71 13.13 -9.36
CA ASN A 444 8.34 14.09 -8.31
C ASN A 444 8.54 15.52 -8.84
N PHE A 445 7.49 16.33 -8.79
CA PHE A 445 7.56 17.76 -9.09
C PHE A 445 7.78 18.53 -7.79
N GLY A 446 9.02 18.96 -7.55
CA GLY A 446 9.44 19.62 -6.31
C GLY A 446 8.79 20.99 -6.09
N GLY A 447 8.79 21.44 -4.84
CA GLY A 447 8.35 22.79 -4.44
C GLY A 447 6.83 23.00 -4.32
N LEU A 448 6.01 22.10 -4.87
CA LEU A 448 4.55 22.13 -4.80
C LEU A 448 4.00 21.02 -3.91
N ARG A 449 3.08 21.34 -3.00
CA ARG A 449 2.56 20.37 -2.03
C ARG A 449 1.14 19.92 -2.34
N ALA A 450 0.98 18.67 -2.76
CA ALA A 450 -0.34 18.02 -2.83
C ALA A 450 -1.00 17.86 -1.43
N GLY A 451 -2.33 17.90 -1.40
CA GLY A 451 -3.15 17.77 -0.19
C GLY A 451 -3.08 16.40 0.53
N CYS A 452 -3.74 16.29 1.70
CA CYS A 452 -3.91 15.01 2.41
C CYS A 452 -5.10 14.17 1.88
N HIS A 453 -5.68 14.56 0.76
CA HIS A 453 -6.70 13.81 0.03
C HIS A 453 -6.53 13.98 -1.49
N VAL A 454 -7.54 13.63 -2.30
CA VAL A 454 -7.56 13.94 -3.74
C VAL A 454 -7.49 15.45 -3.92
N ASN A 455 -6.51 15.93 -4.69
CA ASN A 455 -6.24 17.36 -4.90
C ASN A 455 -5.64 17.62 -6.27
N THR A 456 -4.70 16.78 -6.72
CA THR A 456 -4.18 16.81 -8.08
C THR A 456 -4.99 15.86 -8.95
N ILE A 457 -5.61 16.36 -10.04
CA ILE A 457 -6.52 15.60 -10.91
C ILE A 457 -6.10 15.70 -12.38
N ALA A 458 -6.61 14.79 -13.22
CA ALA A 458 -6.36 14.72 -14.64
C ALA A 458 -7.69 14.94 -15.36
N ALA A 459 -7.80 15.99 -16.17
CA ALA A 459 -9.01 16.31 -16.88
C ALA A 459 -8.74 17.32 -18.01
N ASN A 460 -9.55 17.29 -19.05
CA ASN A 460 -9.48 18.15 -20.23
C ASN A 460 -8.07 18.19 -20.85
N GLY A 461 -7.35 17.08 -20.80
CA GLY A 461 -5.99 16.91 -21.32
C GLY A 461 -4.89 17.50 -20.44
N LEU A 462 -5.20 17.87 -19.20
CA LEU A 462 -4.34 18.58 -18.28
C LEU A 462 -4.22 17.87 -16.92
N VAL A 463 -3.10 18.10 -16.24
CA VAL A 463 -2.96 17.82 -14.80
C VAL A 463 -3.15 19.13 -14.05
N LEU A 464 -4.14 19.16 -13.15
CA LEU A 464 -4.56 20.35 -12.42
C LEU A 464 -4.21 20.17 -10.95
N ALA A 465 -3.43 21.09 -10.38
CA ALA A 465 -2.98 21.05 -9.00
C ALA A 465 -3.19 22.40 -8.31
N PRO A 466 -4.41 22.73 -7.86
CA PRO A 466 -4.64 23.89 -7.01
C PRO A 466 -3.91 23.73 -5.66
N PRO A 467 -3.54 24.84 -4.99
CA PRO A 467 -2.73 24.79 -3.79
C PRO A 467 -3.49 24.07 -2.67
N ALA A 468 -2.81 23.18 -1.96
CA ALA A 468 -3.38 22.48 -0.81
C ALA A 468 -2.66 22.85 0.49
N ASP A 469 -1.66 23.71 0.43
CA ASP A 469 -0.83 24.14 1.54
C ASP A 469 -1.38 25.36 2.28
N ALA A 470 -2.65 25.70 2.08
CA ALA A 470 -3.38 26.67 2.89
C ALA A 470 -3.16 26.41 4.39
N GLY A 471 -2.62 27.43 5.08
CA GLY A 471 -2.27 27.39 6.49
C GLY A 471 -1.00 26.58 6.86
N CYS A 472 -0.12 26.21 5.91
CA CYS A 472 1.19 25.60 6.20
C CYS A 472 2.27 26.68 6.31
N SER A 473 3.11 26.64 7.34
CA SER A 473 4.38 27.37 7.43
C SER A 473 5.57 26.57 6.87
N CYS A 474 5.28 25.55 6.08
CA CYS A 474 6.24 24.54 5.63
C CYS A 474 7.08 25.08 4.46
N SER A 475 8.32 24.62 4.30
CA SER A 475 9.25 25.05 3.23
C SER A 475 8.88 24.55 1.82
N TYR A 476 7.69 24.88 1.33
CA TYR A 476 7.24 24.65 -0.05
C TYR A 476 7.04 26.03 -0.68
N PRO A 477 7.95 26.48 -1.58
CA PRO A 477 7.97 27.86 -2.05
C PRO A 477 6.81 28.22 -2.99
N PHE A 478 6.11 27.23 -3.56
CA PHE A 478 5.02 27.48 -4.51
C PHE A 478 3.65 27.25 -3.86
N GLN A 479 3.04 28.34 -3.40
CA GLN A 479 1.66 28.36 -2.88
C GLN A 479 0.71 28.91 -3.95
N THR A 480 0.57 28.19 -5.04
CA THR A 480 -0.14 28.66 -6.23
C THR A 480 -0.78 27.49 -6.95
N THR A 481 -1.74 27.76 -7.82
CA THR A 481 -2.25 26.75 -8.73
C THR A 481 -1.21 26.47 -9.80
N VAL A 482 -0.96 25.19 -10.08
CA VAL A 482 -0.08 24.76 -11.17
C VAL A 482 -0.87 23.84 -12.09
N VAL A 483 -0.77 24.10 -13.39
CA VAL A 483 -1.37 23.27 -14.43
C VAL A 483 -0.29 22.78 -15.38
N LEU A 484 -0.29 21.47 -15.62
CA LEU A 484 0.66 20.81 -16.49
C LEU A 484 -0.06 20.20 -17.69
N ALA A 485 0.59 20.28 -18.85
CA ALA A 485 0.15 19.62 -20.07
C ALA A 485 1.16 18.54 -20.48
N PRO A 486 0.78 17.57 -21.34
CA PRO A 486 1.71 16.63 -21.93
C PRO A 486 2.85 17.36 -22.66
N GLY A 487 4.09 17.00 -22.33
CA GLY A 487 5.30 17.49 -22.97
C GLY A 487 5.72 16.65 -24.18
N ARG A 488 6.49 17.23 -25.09
CA ARG A 488 7.11 16.53 -26.24
C ARG A 488 8.62 16.67 -26.18
N GLY A 489 9.34 15.61 -26.60
CA GLY A 489 10.80 15.65 -26.83
C GLY A 489 11.68 15.94 -25.61
N ARG A 490 11.16 15.90 -24.38
CA ARG A 490 11.96 16.20 -23.18
C ARG A 490 13.00 15.11 -22.92
N GLN A 491 14.24 15.52 -22.71
CA GLN A 491 15.34 14.72 -22.25
C GLN A 491 15.52 14.77 -20.72
N GLU A 492 14.96 15.73 -20.00
CA GLU A 492 15.03 15.73 -18.52
C GLU A 492 13.82 15.03 -17.89
N GLN A 493 13.88 13.70 -17.88
CA GLN A 493 12.83 12.83 -17.34
C GLN A 493 13.42 11.85 -16.32
N TRP A 494 13.39 12.22 -15.04
CA TRP A 494 14.00 11.42 -13.96
C TRP A 494 12.96 10.96 -12.95
N SER A 495 12.99 9.67 -12.67
CA SER A 495 12.08 9.02 -11.74
C SER A 495 12.81 8.36 -10.58
N VAL A 496 12.05 7.78 -9.68
CA VAL A 496 12.51 6.70 -8.80
C VAL A 496 11.70 5.46 -9.14
N PHE A 497 12.37 4.43 -9.63
CA PHE A 497 11.77 3.13 -9.87
C PHE A 497 11.75 2.31 -8.58
N PHE A 498 10.57 1.78 -8.24
CA PHE A 498 10.37 0.96 -7.04
C PHE A 498 10.10 -0.47 -7.43
N ALA A 499 10.97 -1.38 -7.00
CA ALA A 499 10.76 -2.81 -7.09
C ALA A 499 11.38 -3.48 -5.87
N ARG A 500 10.91 -4.69 -5.55
CA ARG A 500 11.61 -5.54 -4.58
C ARG A 500 12.87 -6.09 -5.23
N LEU A 501 13.91 -6.29 -4.44
CA LEU A 501 15.08 -7.02 -4.92
C LEU A 501 14.66 -8.42 -5.38
N PRO A 502 15.14 -8.87 -6.54
CA PRO A 502 14.88 -10.21 -7.02
C PRO A 502 15.53 -11.23 -6.08
N LYS A 503 14.85 -12.35 -5.87
CA LYS A 503 15.40 -13.53 -5.15
C LYS A 503 16.05 -14.54 -6.10
N THR A 504 16.24 -14.15 -7.34
CA THR A 504 16.72 -14.99 -8.44
C THR A 504 17.86 -14.28 -9.14
N THR A 505 18.61 -15.01 -9.96
CA THR A 505 19.75 -14.49 -10.71
C THR A 505 19.41 -13.19 -11.45
N VAL A 506 20.21 -12.16 -11.20
CA VAL A 506 20.20 -10.91 -11.97
C VAL A 506 20.87 -11.18 -13.31
N HIS A 507 20.16 -10.92 -14.41
CA HIS A 507 20.68 -11.12 -15.76
C HIS A 507 21.31 -9.85 -16.34
N ARG A 508 20.81 -8.67 -15.97
CA ARG A 508 21.30 -7.37 -16.47
C ARG A 508 21.02 -6.25 -15.49
N VAL A 509 21.93 -5.27 -15.44
CA VAL A 509 21.75 -3.98 -14.74
C VAL A 509 22.32 -2.90 -15.64
N ALA A 510 21.58 -1.81 -15.84
CA ALA A 510 22.08 -0.61 -16.52
C ALA A 510 22.19 0.54 -15.52
N LEU A 511 23.35 1.18 -15.49
CA LEU A 511 23.70 2.21 -14.49
C LEU A 511 24.04 3.51 -15.19
N ASN A 512 23.47 4.61 -14.71
CA ASN A 512 23.80 5.95 -15.17
C ASN A 512 24.54 6.70 -14.05
N LEU A 513 25.83 6.93 -14.24
CA LEU A 513 26.71 7.53 -13.24
C LEU A 513 26.37 9.00 -13.04
N GLY A 514 26.26 9.45 -11.80
CA GLY A 514 25.95 10.85 -11.46
C GLY A 514 24.52 11.31 -11.82
N ALA A 515 23.68 10.42 -12.38
CA ALA A 515 22.32 10.76 -12.73
C ALA A 515 21.47 11.11 -11.50
N PRO A 516 20.54 12.07 -11.60
CA PRO A 516 19.71 12.50 -10.47
C PRO A 516 18.53 11.56 -10.19
N GLY A 517 18.28 10.56 -11.04
CA GLY A 517 17.23 9.58 -10.90
C GLY A 517 17.29 8.50 -11.97
N ASP A 518 16.30 7.62 -11.98
CA ASP A 518 16.19 6.52 -12.92
C ASP A 518 15.50 6.96 -14.21
N ARG A 519 15.73 6.22 -15.29
CA ARG A 519 15.09 6.46 -16.58
C ARG A 519 15.05 5.20 -17.44
N ARG A 520 14.00 5.03 -18.25
CA ARG A 520 13.99 4.04 -19.34
C ARG A 520 14.43 4.67 -20.66
N ASP A 521 15.22 3.95 -21.43
CA ASP A 521 15.53 4.31 -22.83
C ASP A 521 14.41 3.88 -23.79
N SER A 522 14.55 4.24 -25.07
CA SER A 522 13.57 3.90 -26.12
C SER A 522 13.44 2.39 -26.38
N ALA A 523 14.42 1.58 -25.98
CA ALA A 523 14.37 0.12 -26.04
C ALA A 523 13.77 -0.50 -24.77
N GLY A 524 13.26 0.32 -23.84
CA GLY A 524 12.63 -0.12 -22.59
C GLY A 524 13.62 -0.53 -21.50
N ARG A 525 14.94 -0.40 -21.70
CA ARG A 525 15.95 -0.72 -20.68
C ARG A 525 15.89 0.33 -19.57
N LEU A 526 15.74 -0.14 -18.33
CA LEU A 526 15.77 0.71 -17.15
C LEU A 526 17.22 0.99 -16.72
N TRP A 527 17.61 2.26 -16.78
CA TRP A 527 18.86 2.80 -16.29
C TRP A 527 18.66 3.36 -14.88
N LEU A 528 19.42 2.85 -13.92
CA LEU A 528 19.35 3.27 -12.53
C LEU A 528 20.40 4.32 -12.23
N ALA A 529 20.02 5.34 -11.47
CA ALA A 529 20.99 6.34 -10.98
C ALA A 529 22.04 5.70 -10.07
N ALA A 530 23.30 6.08 -10.27
CA ALA A 530 24.45 5.58 -9.54
C ALA A 530 25.39 6.75 -9.15
N PRO A 531 25.51 7.13 -7.87
CA PRO A 531 24.82 6.56 -6.71
C PRO A 531 23.31 6.84 -6.72
N ARG A 532 22.54 5.97 -6.06
CA ARG A 532 21.08 6.11 -5.94
C ARG A 532 20.70 7.37 -5.14
N PRO A 533 19.67 8.14 -5.56
CA PRO A 533 19.13 9.23 -4.77
C PRO A 533 18.66 8.75 -3.41
N LYS A 534 18.98 9.49 -2.34
CA LYS A 534 18.55 9.15 -0.98
C LYS A 534 17.02 9.28 -0.89
N THR A 535 16.32 8.18 -0.60
CA THR A 535 14.91 8.20 -0.25
C THR A 535 14.73 8.14 1.27
N THR A 536 13.74 8.87 1.81
CA THR A 536 13.51 9.01 3.27
C THR A 536 13.07 7.70 3.96
N ARG A 537 12.79 6.64 3.20
CA ARG A 537 12.45 5.30 3.71
C ARG A 537 13.29 4.25 2.99
N ARG A 538 14.49 3.97 3.53
CA ARG A 538 15.55 3.06 3.03
C ARG A 538 15.16 1.57 2.82
N ARG A 539 13.90 1.19 2.55
CA ARG A 539 13.47 -0.22 2.51
C ARG A 539 12.47 -0.59 1.40
N ARG A 540 12.24 0.25 0.38
CA ARG A 540 11.30 -0.09 -0.71
C ARG A 540 11.73 0.32 -2.11
N ASP A 541 12.75 1.16 -2.24
CA ASP A 541 13.45 1.41 -3.48
C ASP A 541 14.27 0.19 -3.92
N ILE A 542 14.45 0.05 -5.24
CA ILE A 542 15.25 -1.03 -5.80
C ILE A 542 16.72 -0.80 -5.41
N ALA A 543 17.33 -1.74 -4.67
CA ALA A 543 18.74 -1.61 -4.31
C ALA A 543 19.61 -1.93 -5.54
N VAL A 544 20.66 -1.14 -5.73
CA VAL A 544 21.63 -1.36 -6.80
C VAL A 544 22.81 -2.13 -6.20
N PRO A 545 23.26 -3.24 -6.81
CA PRO A 545 24.38 -4.04 -6.29
C PRO A 545 25.73 -3.34 -6.42
N PHE A 546 25.76 -2.09 -6.90
CA PHE A 546 26.97 -1.31 -7.03
C PHE A 546 26.93 -0.10 -6.10
N ARG A 547 28.03 0.12 -5.38
CA ARG A 547 28.32 1.36 -4.67
C ARG A 547 29.44 2.07 -5.40
N PHE A 548 29.24 3.35 -5.69
CA PHE A 548 30.24 4.21 -6.33
C PHE A 548 30.65 5.31 -5.36
N SER A 549 31.95 5.54 -5.23
CA SER A 549 32.50 6.68 -4.51
C SER A 549 33.64 7.30 -5.31
N VAL A 550 33.80 8.62 -5.21
CA VAL A 550 34.97 9.31 -5.74
C VAL A 550 35.94 9.49 -4.58
N THR A 551 37.12 8.91 -4.67
CA THR A 551 38.14 8.98 -3.62
C THR A 551 38.94 10.26 -3.71
N GLU A 552 39.12 10.81 -4.91
CA GLU A 552 39.86 12.04 -5.20
C GLU A 552 39.23 12.75 -6.41
N GLY A 553 39.01 14.06 -6.35
CA GLY A 553 38.44 14.86 -7.46
C GLY A 553 37.00 15.35 -7.24
N PRO A 554 36.41 16.04 -8.23
CA PRO A 554 35.22 16.88 -8.04
C PRO A 554 33.88 16.12 -7.91
N GLY A 555 33.85 14.79 -8.10
CA GLY A 555 32.67 13.99 -7.81
C GLY A 555 31.63 13.96 -8.94
N PRO A 556 30.33 13.73 -8.61
CA PRO A 556 29.27 13.68 -9.62
C PRO A 556 29.11 15.04 -10.32
N PHE A 557 28.88 15.02 -11.63
CA PHE A 557 28.49 16.19 -12.41
C PHE A 557 27.18 15.93 -13.15
N ARG A 558 26.47 17.02 -13.46
CA ARG A 558 25.27 16.99 -14.28
C ARG A 558 25.15 18.28 -15.11
N ALA A 559 24.69 18.13 -16.34
CA ALA A 559 24.17 19.17 -17.22
C ALA A 559 22.74 18.81 -17.65
N ASN A 560 21.94 19.81 -18.00
CA ASN A 560 20.56 19.61 -18.44
C ASN A 560 20.55 19.11 -19.90
N ALA A 561 20.05 17.89 -20.13
CA ALA A 561 19.99 17.26 -21.44
C ALA A 561 18.98 17.90 -22.41
N ASP A 562 18.00 18.66 -21.92
CA ASP A 562 17.12 19.47 -22.77
C ASP A 562 17.89 20.63 -23.43
N ARG A 563 19.00 21.08 -22.83
CA ARG A 563 19.76 22.27 -23.24
C ARG A 563 21.18 21.98 -23.70
N THR A 564 21.67 20.75 -23.50
CA THR A 564 23.04 20.35 -23.81
C THR A 564 23.03 19.38 -24.98
N ARG A 565 23.49 19.82 -26.15
CA ARG A 565 23.57 18.97 -27.33
C ARG A 565 24.79 18.04 -27.21
N ILE A 566 24.56 16.74 -27.30
CA ILE A 566 25.60 15.72 -27.42
C ILE A 566 25.51 15.16 -28.85
N GLN A 567 26.61 15.21 -29.60
CA GLN A 567 26.64 14.69 -30.98
C GLN A 567 26.75 13.16 -30.98
N GLY A 568 26.26 12.50 -32.04
CA GLY A 568 26.41 11.06 -32.24
C GLY A 568 25.59 10.17 -31.31
N THR A 569 24.55 10.70 -30.64
CA THR A 569 23.67 9.91 -29.77
C THR A 569 22.24 10.45 -29.74
N ASP A 570 21.27 9.53 -29.67
CA ASP A 570 19.86 9.84 -29.42
C ASP A 570 19.52 9.81 -27.92
N ALA A 571 20.49 9.50 -27.07
CA ALA A 571 20.37 9.42 -25.62
C ALA A 571 21.36 10.38 -24.92
N PRO A 572 21.30 11.70 -25.18
CA PRO A 572 22.24 12.68 -24.64
C PRO A 572 22.29 12.68 -23.11
N TRP A 573 21.18 12.34 -22.46
CA TRP A 573 21.02 12.26 -21.00
C TRP A 573 21.88 11.18 -20.31
N ILE A 574 22.44 10.22 -21.06
CA ILE A 574 23.44 9.27 -20.53
C ILE A 574 24.79 9.96 -20.35
N TYR A 575 25.08 10.98 -21.18
CA TYR A 575 26.38 11.65 -21.24
C TYR A 575 26.38 13.02 -20.55
N THR A 576 25.20 13.58 -20.25
CA THR A 576 25.09 14.82 -19.47
C THR A 576 25.16 14.60 -17.96
N ALA A 577 25.37 13.37 -17.50
CA ALA A 577 25.67 13.06 -16.11
C ALA A 577 26.87 12.13 -16.04
N GLY A 578 27.63 12.21 -14.96
CA GLY A 578 28.78 11.32 -14.76
C GLY A 578 29.49 11.57 -13.43
N MET A 579 30.63 10.91 -13.25
CA MET A 579 31.52 11.07 -12.11
C MET A 579 32.89 11.55 -12.63
N LYS A 580 33.45 12.59 -12.00
CA LYS A 580 34.79 13.11 -12.32
C LYS A 580 35.73 12.90 -11.12
N GLY A 581 36.91 12.36 -11.40
CA GLY A 581 37.90 12.02 -10.38
C GLY A 581 38.22 10.53 -10.34
N ARG A 582 39.00 10.10 -9.33
CA ARG A 582 39.35 8.70 -9.08
C ARG A 582 38.14 7.96 -8.53
N LEU A 583 37.51 7.14 -9.36
CA LEU A 583 36.31 6.38 -9.03
C LEU A 583 36.67 5.04 -8.38
N ARG A 584 36.03 4.73 -7.26
CA ARG A 584 35.96 3.39 -6.68
C ARG A 584 34.56 2.85 -6.91
N ALA A 585 34.48 1.67 -7.51
CA ALA A 585 33.24 0.90 -7.67
C ALA A 585 33.34 -0.38 -6.84
N GLU A 586 32.33 -0.64 -6.02
CA GLU A 586 32.22 -1.87 -5.24
C GLU A 586 30.96 -2.60 -5.68
N LEU A 587 31.14 -3.82 -6.19
CA LEU A 587 30.04 -4.74 -6.45
C LEU A 587 29.77 -5.52 -5.16
N ASP A 588 28.62 -5.25 -4.57
CA ASP A 588 28.06 -5.98 -3.45
C ASP A 588 27.36 -7.24 -3.99
N LEU A 589 28.07 -8.37 -3.92
CA LEU A 589 27.54 -9.68 -4.28
C LEU A 589 26.55 -10.21 -3.22
N GLU A 590 26.43 -9.56 -2.06
CA GLU A 590 25.56 -9.95 -0.94
C GLU A 590 24.15 -9.34 -1.03
N ILE A 591 23.83 -8.56 -2.08
CA ILE A 591 22.47 -7.99 -2.29
C ILE A 591 21.41 -9.10 -2.54
N LEU A 592 21.86 -10.30 -2.91
CA LEU A 592 21.05 -11.50 -2.98
C LEU A 592 21.05 -12.16 -1.58
N ASP A 593 19.88 -12.52 -1.04
CA ASP A 593 19.76 -13.26 0.22
C ASP A 593 20.85 -14.37 0.33
N ARG A 594 21.90 -14.12 1.13
CA ARG A 594 22.83 -15.08 1.76
C ARG A 594 23.44 -16.19 0.86
N GLY A 595 24.01 -15.85 -0.29
CA GLY A 595 24.97 -16.73 -0.98
C GLY A 595 26.41 -16.32 -0.68
N PHE A 596 27.27 -17.22 -0.21
CA PHE A 596 28.73 -16.99 -0.11
C PHE A 596 29.46 -17.79 -1.20
N ALA A 597 30.50 -17.22 -1.80
CA ALA A 597 31.29 -17.89 -2.83
C ALA A 597 32.53 -18.54 -2.20
N ALA A 598 32.73 -19.84 -2.45
CA ALA A 598 34.03 -20.49 -2.21
C ALA A 598 35.01 -20.09 -3.32
N TRP A 599 36.29 -19.91 -2.99
CA TRP A 599 37.33 -19.51 -3.94
C TRP A 599 38.30 -20.66 -4.23
N PRO A 600 38.87 -20.76 -5.44
CA PRO A 600 39.83 -21.81 -5.73
C PRO A 600 41.09 -21.64 -4.85
N VAL A 601 41.67 -22.76 -4.39
CA VAL A 601 42.99 -22.75 -3.76
C VAL A 601 44.05 -22.53 -4.84
N ARG A 602 45.11 -21.79 -4.50
CA ARG A 602 46.34 -21.73 -5.33
C ARG A 602 47.28 -22.88 -5.01
N ASP A 603 47.39 -23.21 -3.73
CA ASP A 603 48.13 -24.33 -3.17
C ASP A 603 47.21 -25.13 -2.24
N THR A 604 47.27 -26.46 -2.28
CA THR A 604 46.44 -27.35 -1.46
C THR A 604 46.69 -27.11 0.04
N PRO A 605 45.67 -26.73 0.84
CA PRO A 605 45.80 -26.52 2.28
C PRO A 605 46.16 -27.82 3.02
N ALA A 606 47.03 -27.73 4.04
CA ALA A 606 47.24 -28.87 4.93
C ALA A 606 46.09 -28.96 5.94
N VAL A 607 45.52 -30.16 6.12
CA VAL A 607 44.43 -30.39 7.09
C VAL A 607 45.04 -30.65 8.47
N ASP A 608 45.70 -29.63 9.04
CA ASP A 608 46.47 -29.73 10.29
C ASP A 608 45.97 -28.84 11.44
N GLY A 609 44.86 -28.12 11.20
CA GLY A 609 44.24 -27.20 12.16
C GLY A 609 44.96 -25.87 12.32
N ARG A 610 45.94 -25.55 11.45
CA ARG A 610 46.63 -24.26 11.41
C ARG A 610 46.08 -23.40 10.28
N ASP A 611 45.96 -22.10 10.53
CA ASP A 611 45.38 -21.13 9.60
C ASP A 611 46.41 -20.13 9.06
N ARG A 612 47.71 -20.44 9.22
CA ARG A 612 48.82 -19.54 8.88
C ARG A 612 49.28 -19.68 7.42
N GLU A 613 48.72 -20.62 6.68
CA GLU A 613 49.09 -20.92 5.31
C GLU A 613 48.54 -19.85 4.37
N ALA A 614 49.31 -19.50 3.33
CA ALA A 614 48.93 -18.48 2.36
C ALA A 614 47.64 -18.86 1.60
N CYS A 615 47.31 -20.14 1.44
CA CYS A 615 46.05 -20.56 0.80
C CYS A 615 44.78 -20.07 1.52
N TRP A 616 44.90 -19.69 2.80
CA TRP A 616 43.84 -19.09 3.60
C TRP A 616 43.83 -17.55 3.55
N ASP A 617 44.85 -16.91 2.96
CA ASP A 617 44.90 -15.47 2.79
C ASP A 617 43.89 -14.97 1.74
N GLY A 618 43.54 -13.67 1.81
CA GLY A 618 42.94 -12.97 0.66
C GLY A 618 41.48 -12.49 0.74
N TYR A 619 40.54 -12.98 1.57
CA TYR A 619 39.17 -12.40 1.63
C TYR A 619 38.39 -12.76 2.89
N LYS A 620 37.40 -11.92 3.26
CA LYS A 620 36.63 -11.98 4.52
C LYS A 620 36.03 -13.35 4.81
N ALA A 621 36.44 -13.94 5.93
CA ALA A 621 35.74 -15.07 6.54
C ALA A 621 34.28 -14.68 6.84
N VAL A 622 33.34 -15.60 6.61
CA VAL A 622 31.93 -15.40 6.92
C VAL A 622 31.79 -15.40 8.44
N ALA A 623 31.46 -14.24 9.01
CA ALA A 623 31.18 -14.13 10.43
C ALA A 623 29.94 -14.96 10.77
N ILE A 624 30.08 -15.83 11.75
CA ILE A 624 28.96 -16.62 12.26
C ILE A 624 28.15 -15.69 13.18
N PRO A 625 26.87 -15.40 12.87
CA PRO A 625 26.09 -14.45 13.66
C PRO A 625 26.07 -14.85 15.13
N ARG A 626 26.30 -13.85 16.01
CA ARG A 626 26.28 -14.00 17.48
C ARG A 626 27.43 -14.83 18.07
N GLU A 627 28.35 -15.32 17.25
CA GLU A 627 29.60 -15.94 17.69
C GLU A 627 30.80 -15.06 17.33
N LYS A 628 31.86 -15.11 18.15
CA LYS A 628 33.19 -14.63 17.72
C LYS A 628 33.83 -15.73 16.88
N ALA A 629 33.17 -16.19 15.83
CA ALA A 629 33.67 -17.26 14.98
C ALA A 629 33.46 -16.90 13.51
N SER A 630 34.26 -17.50 12.65
CA SER A 630 34.19 -17.26 11.23
C SER A 630 34.52 -18.51 10.43
N VAL A 631 33.88 -18.68 9.29
CA VAL A 631 34.15 -19.79 8.37
C VAL A 631 34.69 -19.27 7.04
N THR A 632 35.69 -19.96 6.50
CA THR A 632 36.27 -19.67 5.17
C THR A 632 36.21 -20.93 4.33
N PHE A 633 35.79 -20.80 3.07
CA PHE A 633 35.72 -21.91 2.12
C PHE A 633 36.76 -21.72 1.02
N ARG A 634 37.40 -22.82 0.63
CA ARG A 634 38.23 -22.93 -0.57
C ARG A 634 37.93 -24.21 -1.33
N TYR A 635 38.29 -24.31 -2.60
CA TYR A 635 38.09 -25.55 -3.37
C TYR A 635 39.21 -25.78 -4.38
N ASP A 636 39.42 -27.02 -4.80
CA ASP A 636 40.07 -27.38 -6.07
C ASP A 636 39.14 -28.28 -6.89
N ASP A 637 39.65 -28.88 -7.96
CA ASP A 637 38.86 -29.75 -8.86
C ASP A 637 38.31 -31.01 -8.17
N GLN A 638 38.82 -31.38 -6.98
CA GLN A 638 38.46 -32.60 -6.26
C GLN A 638 37.87 -32.36 -4.87
N ASN A 639 38.24 -31.26 -4.21
CA ASN A 639 38.04 -31.07 -2.78
C ASN A 639 37.41 -29.72 -2.46
N LEU A 640 36.58 -29.70 -1.41
CA LEU A 640 36.13 -28.49 -0.73
C LEU A 640 36.82 -28.41 0.63
N TYR A 641 37.56 -27.34 0.85
CA TYR A 641 38.26 -27.05 2.09
C TYR A 641 37.47 -26.07 2.95
N LEU A 642 37.31 -26.38 4.24
CA LEU A 642 36.65 -25.53 5.23
C LEU A 642 37.62 -25.18 6.35
N LEU A 643 37.77 -23.88 6.62
CA LEU A 643 38.43 -23.37 7.82
C LEU A 643 37.38 -22.71 8.72
N TYR A 644 37.09 -23.35 9.85
CA TYR A 644 36.35 -22.74 10.95
C TYR A 644 37.33 -22.18 11.98
N LYS A 645 37.22 -20.89 12.28
CA LYS A 645 38.09 -20.19 13.23
C LYS A 645 37.27 -19.51 14.31
N ARG A 646 37.59 -19.82 15.57
CA ARG A 646 37.12 -19.11 16.76
C ARG A 646 38.36 -18.57 17.51
N PRO A 647 38.55 -17.25 17.68
CA PRO A 647 39.69 -16.71 18.41
C PRO A 647 39.69 -17.17 19.86
N ALA A 648 40.87 -17.58 20.36
CA ALA A 648 41.05 -18.01 21.74
C ALA A 648 40.83 -16.85 22.73
N THR A 649 40.31 -17.17 23.92
CA THR A 649 40.11 -16.22 25.03
C THR A 649 41.34 -16.08 25.95
N GLY A 650 42.42 -16.83 25.69
CA GLY A 650 43.72 -16.77 26.39
C GLY A 650 44.44 -18.14 26.41
N GLY A 651 45.77 -18.15 26.38
CA GLY A 651 46.64 -19.35 26.42
C GLY A 651 47.21 -19.82 25.06
N PRO A 652 48.27 -20.65 25.03
CA PRO A 652 48.83 -21.19 23.80
C PRO A 652 47.88 -22.21 23.14
N ALA A 653 47.69 -22.10 21.82
CA ALA A 653 46.87 -23.04 21.04
C ALA A 653 47.69 -24.28 20.67
N SER A 654 47.22 -25.47 21.08
CA SER A 654 47.81 -26.76 20.70
C SER A 654 46.89 -27.48 19.72
N PRO A 655 47.40 -27.97 18.57
CA PRO A 655 46.58 -28.73 17.62
C PRO A 655 46.14 -30.05 18.24
N TRP A 656 44.86 -30.34 18.17
CA TRP A 656 44.33 -31.68 18.47
C TRP A 656 44.46 -32.54 17.21
N ARG A 657 45.31 -33.57 17.25
CA ARG A 657 45.30 -34.64 16.25
C ARG A 657 44.48 -35.81 16.79
N GLY A 658 43.17 -35.73 16.61
CA GLY A 658 42.28 -36.87 16.87
C GLY A 658 42.18 -37.74 15.62
N SER A 659 42.50 -39.03 15.72
CA SER A 659 42.00 -40.02 14.76
C SER A 659 40.51 -40.17 14.99
N VAL A 660 39.70 -39.77 14.02
CA VAL A 660 38.24 -39.86 14.14
C VAL A 660 37.84 -41.33 14.15
N ALA A 661 37.00 -41.76 15.10
CA ALA A 661 36.49 -43.12 15.10
C ALA A 661 35.70 -43.38 13.80
N GLN A 662 35.87 -44.54 13.16
CA GLN A 662 35.14 -44.86 11.92
C GLN A 662 33.63 -45.13 12.12
N LYS A 663 33.13 -45.01 13.35
CA LYS A 663 31.74 -45.29 13.71
C LYS A 663 31.02 -43.99 14.05
N ASP A 664 29.86 -43.77 13.44
CA ASP A 664 29.02 -42.61 13.73
C ASP A 664 28.57 -42.57 15.20
N GLY A 665 28.55 -41.37 15.77
CA GLY A 665 28.08 -41.08 17.12
C GLY A 665 27.34 -39.74 17.21
N PRO A 666 26.58 -39.49 18.30
CA PRO A 666 25.79 -38.27 18.46
C PRO A 666 26.68 -37.06 18.78
N VAL A 667 27.28 -36.46 17.75
CA VAL A 667 28.22 -35.32 17.86
C VAL A 667 27.62 -34.11 18.58
N TRP A 668 26.30 -33.89 18.47
CA TRP A 668 25.54 -32.81 19.12
C TRP A 668 25.41 -32.93 20.65
N LYS A 669 25.91 -34.01 21.26
CA LYS A 669 26.03 -34.15 22.73
C LYS A 669 27.37 -33.64 23.27
N ASP A 670 28.22 -33.10 22.41
CA ASP A 670 29.58 -32.65 22.69
C ASP A 670 29.84 -31.32 21.95
N ASP A 671 30.93 -30.63 22.32
CA ASP A 671 31.42 -29.47 21.58
C ASP A 671 31.77 -29.90 20.16
N SER A 672 30.94 -29.52 19.19
CA SER A 672 31.00 -30.04 17.83
C SER A 672 30.97 -28.96 16.77
N PHE A 673 31.50 -29.32 15.61
CA PHE A 673 31.40 -28.56 14.39
C PHE A 673 30.58 -29.36 13.38
N GLU A 674 29.48 -28.78 12.92
CA GLU A 674 28.50 -29.43 12.07
C GLU A 674 28.26 -28.61 10.79
N VAL A 675 28.18 -29.30 9.65
CA VAL A 675 28.04 -28.71 8.31
C VAL A 675 26.92 -29.43 7.56
N PHE A 676 26.08 -28.66 6.88
CA PHE A 676 24.95 -29.17 6.11
C PHE A 676 25.08 -28.74 4.64
N PHE A 677 25.15 -29.71 3.72
CA PHE A 677 25.22 -29.47 2.27
C PHE A 677 23.91 -29.81 1.58
N SER A 678 23.42 -28.96 0.68
CA SER A 678 22.23 -29.25 -0.13
C SER A 678 22.38 -28.72 -1.55
N GLY A 679 21.68 -29.32 -2.50
CA GLY A 679 21.51 -28.71 -3.83
C GLY A 679 20.62 -27.47 -3.78
N ILE A 680 20.86 -26.50 -4.65
CA ILE A 680 20.04 -25.27 -4.74
C ILE A 680 18.63 -25.64 -5.25
N PRO A 681 17.55 -25.38 -4.49
CA PRO A 681 16.19 -25.69 -4.94
C PRO A 681 15.78 -24.83 -6.15
N ARG A 682 15.08 -25.42 -7.14
CA ARG A 682 14.61 -24.67 -8.33
C ARG A 682 13.41 -23.75 -8.06
N GLY A 683 12.85 -23.81 -6.85
CA GLY A 683 11.75 -22.95 -6.39
C GLY A 683 11.26 -23.32 -4.99
N ARG A 684 10.36 -22.50 -4.42
CA ARG A 684 9.79 -22.69 -3.07
C ARG A 684 9.04 -24.03 -2.90
N ASN A 685 8.60 -24.63 -4.00
CA ASN A 685 7.81 -25.86 -4.05
C ASN A 685 8.61 -27.08 -4.58
N ASP A 686 9.93 -26.97 -4.70
CA ASP A 686 10.77 -28.09 -5.14
C ASP A 686 10.88 -29.15 -4.02
N SER A 687 10.61 -30.41 -4.38
CA SER A 687 10.50 -31.56 -3.46
C SER A 687 11.82 -32.32 -3.29
N SER A 688 12.89 -31.95 -3.99
CA SER A 688 14.21 -32.61 -3.93
C SER A 688 15.02 -32.25 -2.68
N LYS A 689 14.35 -32.18 -1.52
CA LYS A 689 14.85 -31.66 -0.26
C LYS A 689 15.75 -32.66 0.47
N ARG A 690 16.88 -33.05 -0.11
CA ARG A 690 17.92 -33.84 0.56
C ARG A 690 19.09 -32.93 0.94
N TYR A 691 19.63 -33.11 2.14
CA TYR A 691 20.85 -32.46 2.56
C TYR A 691 21.77 -33.46 3.26
N LEU A 692 23.05 -33.32 3.04
CA LEU A 692 24.09 -34.11 3.68
C LEU A 692 24.52 -33.38 4.95
N HIS A 693 24.38 -34.04 6.10
CA HIS A 693 24.83 -33.54 7.39
C HIS A 693 26.15 -34.22 7.71
N PHE A 694 27.19 -33.43 7.98
CA PHE A 694 28.47 -33.86 8.52
C PHE A 694 28.69 -33.21 9.88
N GLY A 695 29.27 -33.93 10.83
CA GLY A 695 29.68 -33.37 12.10
C GLY A 695 30.89 -34.07 12.68
N VAL A 696 31.71 -33.30 13.39
CA VAL A 696 32.83 -33.78 14.18
C VAL A 696 32.80 -33.15 15.57
N SER A 697 33.18 -33.88 16.60
CA SER A 697 33.22 -33.36 17.98
C SER A 697 34.64 -33.27 18.55
N ALA A 698 34.80 -32.44 19.58
CA ALA A 698 36.03 -32.26 20.34
C ALA A 698 36.57 -33.60 20.89
N SER A 699 35.68 -34.51 21.27
CA SER A 699 36.02 -35.86 21.74
C SER A 699 36.33 -36.86 20.63
N GLY A 700 36.37 -36.45 19.36
CA GLY A 700 36.76 -37.30 18.22
C GLY A 700 35.64 -38.16 17.62
N ASN A 701 34.37 -37.86 17.92
CA ASN A 701 33.23 -38.49 17.25
C ASN A 701 33.03 -37.92 15.85
N ARG A 702 32.55 -38.76 14.93
CA ARG A 702 32.05 -38.36 13.61
C ARG A 702 30.54 -38.61 13.52
N TYR A 703 29.88 -37.83 12.69
CA TYR A 703 28.55 -38.13 12.20
C TYR A 703 28.46 -37.75 10.72
N ASP A 704 27.98 -38.65 9.87
CA ASP A 704 27.51 -38.29 8.54
C ASP A 704 26.25 -39.02 8.12
N ALA A 705 25.30 -38.29 7.55
CA ALA A 705 24.07 -38.88 7.05
C ALA A 705 23.42 -38.03 5.96
N MET A 706 22.72 -38.70 5.04
CA MET A 706 21.82 -38.04 4.10
C MET A 706 20.46 -37.81 4.76
N TRP A 707 20.17 -36.56 5.07
CA TRP A 707 18.91 -36.14 5.65
C TRP A 707 17.96 -35.66 4.56
N ARG A 708 16.67 -35.69 4.84
CA ARG A 708 15.66 -35.02 4.04
C ARG A 708 15.15 -33.81 4.81
N TYR A 709 15.25 -32.63 4.20
CA TYR A 709 14.49 -31.46 4.66
C TYR A 709 13.02 -31.74 4.37
N VAL A 710 12.34 -32.29 5.35
CA VAL A 710 10.89 -32.25 5.37
C VAL A 710 10.56 -30.80 5.68
N THR A 711 9.98 -30.03 4.75
CA THR A 711 9.12 -28.93 5.23
C THR A 711 8.05 -29.69 5.98
N PRO A 712 7.97 -29.63 7.31
CA PRO A 712 6.94 -30.38 7.96
C PRO A 712 5.64 -29.75 7.43
N ALA A 713 4.79 -30.55 6.80
CA ALA A 713 3.41 -30.46 7.24
C ALA A 713 3.54 -30.61 8.75
N LEU A 714 3.36 -29.51 9.50
CA LEU A 714 3.53 -29.53 10.95
C LEU A 714 2.76 -30.73 11.46
N PRO A 715 3.45 -31.79 11.95
CA PRO A 715 2.77 -33.01 12.29
C PRO A 715 1.79 -32.65 13.40
N VAL A 716 0.60 -33.24 13.37
CA VAL A 716 -0.35 -33.07 14.45
C VAL A 716 0.29 -33.64 15.73
N CYS A 717 0.57 -32.78 16.70
CA CYS A 717 1.20 -33.17 17.96
C CYS A 717 0.15 -33.76 18.89
N LYS A 718 0.30 -35.03 19.26
CA LYS A 718 -0.62 -35.69 20.20
C LYS A 718 -0.29 -35.26 21.61
N ILE A 719 -1.29 -34.80 22.36
CA ILE A 719 -1.15 -34.45 23.77
C ILE A 719 -1.97 -35.44 24.61
N PRO A 720 -1.40 -35.97 25.71
CA PRO A 720 -2.03 -37.02 26.49
C PRO A 720 -3.02 -36.44 27.50
N ARG A 721 -3.92 -37.30 27.97
CA ARG A 721 -4.72 -36.99 29.15
C ARG A 721 -3.80 -36.96 30.38
N VAL A 722 -3.96 -35.97 31.26
CA VAL A 722 -3.09 -35.78 32.45
C VAL A 722 -3.90 -35.56 33.72
N HIS A 723 -3.30 -35.95 34.85
CA HIS A 723 -3.84 -35.77 36.20
C HIS A 723 -2.87 -34.91 37.00
N VAL A 724 -3.02 -33.59 36.88
CA VAL A 724 -2.16 -32.57 37.52
C VAL A 724 -3.03 -31.47 38.13
N VAL A 725 -2.50 -30.79 39.14
CA VAL A 725 -3.15 -29.72 39.91
C VAL A 725 -2.49 -28.40 39.56
N VAL A 726 -3.28 -27.37 39.21
CA VAL A 726 -2.75 -26.03 38.89
C VAL A 726 -2.39 -25.27 40.17
N ASP A 727 -1.19 -25.49 40.71
CA ASP A 727 -0.69 -24.96 41.99
C ASP A 727 0.65 -24.18 41.87
N GLY A 728 1.15 -24.03 40.65
CA GLY A 728 2.42 -23.37 40.31
C GLY A 728 3.64 -24.23 40.59
N ASN A 729 3.50 -25.56 40.68
CA ASN A 729 4.58 -26.50 40.96
C ASN A 729 4.56 -27.69 39.98
N GLY A 730 5.49 -27.69 39.01
CA GLY A 730 5.53 -28.73 37.97
C GLY A 730 5.89 -30.15 38.44
N SER A 731 6.16 -30.40 39.72
CA SER A 731 6.59 -31.72 40.21
C SER A 731 5.53 -32.83 40.03
N ASP A 732 4.24 -32.51 40.10
CA ASP A 732 3.15 -33.46 39.92
C ASP A 732 2.94 -33.86 38.44
N TRP A 733 3.54 -33.12 37.50
CA TRP A 733 3.57 -33.51 36.09
C TRP A 733 4.42 -34.75 35.84
N GLY A 734 5.46 -35.05 36.63
CA GLY A 734 6.28 -36.26 36.47
C GLY A 734 6.76 -36.46 35.02
N ASP A 735 6.30 -37.51 34.35
CA ASP A 735 6.51 -37.79 32.90
C ASP A 735 5.24 -37.55 32.05
N GLN A 736 4.19 -36.98 32.65
CA GLN A 736 2.93 -36.66 31.99
C GLN A 736 3.07 -35.43 31.07
N GLY A 737 2.23 -35.39 30.04
CA GLY A 737 2.17 -34.32 29.05
C GLY A 737 3.13 -34.50 27.88
N LEU A 738 2.89 -33.75 26.80
CA LEU A 738 3.86 -33.58 25.73
C LEU A 738 4.86 -32.51 26.15
N GLN A 739 6.14 -32.88 26.22
CA GLN A 739 7.23 -31.98 26.58
C GLN A 739 7.81 -31.26 25.35
N VAL A 740 7.99 -29.96 25.48
CA VAL A 740 8.77 -29.11 24.57
C VAL A 740 9.94 -28.54 25.34
N VAL A 741 11.15 -28.95 24.96
CA VAL A 741 12.35 -28.80 25.79
C VAL A 741 13.05 -27.45 25.60
N ALA A 742 12.85 -26.78 24.47
CA ALA A 742 13.44 -25.47 24.18
C ALA A 742 12.59 -24.67 23.19
N LEU A 743 12.62 -23.34 23.24
CA LEU A 743 11.94 -22.47 22.27
C LEU A 743 12.93 -21.47 21.65
N PRO A 744 13.15 -21.51 20.32
CA PRO A 744 14.03 -20.56 19.65
C PRO A 744 13.37 -19.20 19.48
N GLY A 745 14.19 -18.17 19.22
CA GLY A 745 13.68 -16.89 18.76
C GLY A 745 13.11 -16.98 17.33
N LYS A 746 12.37 -15.94 16.90
CA LYS A 746 11.78 -15.85 15.54
C LYS A 746 12.74 -16.12 14.37
N ASP A 747 14.03 -15.87 14.57
CA ASP A 747 15.09 -16.05 13.57
C ASP A 747 15.84 -17.39 13.75
N GLY A 748 15.33 -18.29 14.60
CA GLY A 748 15.90 -19.61 14.92
C GLY A 748 16.99 -19.61 16.01
N GLY A 749 17.47 -18.44 16.45
CA GLY A 749 18.55 -18.38 17.43
C GLY A 749 18.08 -18.51 18.88
N MET A 750 18.86 -19.23 19.69
CA MET A 750 18.68 -19.41 21.13
C MET A 750 19.41 -18.32 21.95
N ARG A 751 19.02 -18.13 23.21
CA ARG A 751 19.84 -17.47 24.24
C ARG A 751 20.64 -18.54 25.00
N ALA A 752 21.66 -18.12 25.75
CA ALA A 752 22.37 -19.05 26.62
C ALA A 752 21.40 -19.57 27.69
N ALA A 753 21.45 -20.86 28.04
CA ALA A 753 20.47 -21.45 28.96
C ALA A 753 20.45 -20.80 30.36
N LYS A 754 21.58 -20.22 30.77
CA LYS A 754 21.73 -19.45 32.02
C LYS A 754 21.13 -18.03 31.96
N ASP A 755 20.83 -17.56 30.76
CA ASP A 755 20.30 -16.23 30.47
C ASP A 755 18.79 -16.33 30.31
N PHE A 756 18.32 -17.16 29.37
CA PHE A 756 16.90 -17.37 29.13
C PHE A 756 16.65 -18.73 28.46
N ASP A 757 15.94 -19.63 29.15
CA ASP A 757 15.65 -21.01 28.72
C ASP A 757 14.20 -21.40 29.04
N PRO A 758 13.24 -21.04 28.16
CA PRO A 758 11.85 -21.42 28.32
C PRO A 758 11.58 -22.82 27.76
N CYS A 759 10.91 -23.64 28.55
CA CYS A 759 10.33 -24.91 28.13
C CYS A 759 8.87 -25.03 28.59
N PHE A 760 8.12 -25.95 28.01
CA PHE A 760 6.74 -26.19 28.45
C PHE A 760 6.30 -27.64 28.30
N ARG A 761 5.24 -27.99 29.04
CA ARG A 761 4.50 -29.24 28.89
C ARG A 761 3.04 -28.95 28.67
N ILE A 762 2.40 -29.75 27.81
CA ILE A 762 0.97 -29.62 27.52
C ILE A 762 0.26 -30.95 27.62
N GLY A 763 -0.90 -30.95 28.27
CA GLY A 763 -1.79 -32.08 28.43
C GLY A 763 -3.25 -31.65 28.42
N TRP A 764 -4.16 -32.58 28.63
CA TRP A 764 -5.58 -32.27 28.69
C TRP A 764 -6.32 -33.11 29.74
N ASN A 765 -7.46 -32.62 30.22
CA ASN A 765 -8.39 -33.40 31.05
C ASN A 765 -9.84 -32.98 30.74
N ASP A 766 -10.81 -33.46 31.54
CA ASP A 766 -12.23 -33.13 31.31
C ASP A 766 -12.55 -31.64 31.49
N GLN A 767 -11.74 -30.90 32.23
CA GLN A 767 -11.95 -29.47 32.48
C GLN A 767 -11.38 -28.59 31.37
N GLY A 768 -10.26 -28.98 30.73
CA GLY A 768 -9.61 -28.14 29.72
C GLY A 768 -8.23 -28.61 29.28
N LEU A 769 -7.53 -27.69 28.60
CA LEU A 769 -6.11 -27.82 28.29
C LEU A 769 -5.28 -27.41 29.49
N LEU A 770 -4.28 -28.21 29.84
CA LEU A 770 -3.30 -27.90 30.89
C LEU A 770 -1.96 -27.57 30.25
N LEU A 771 -1.35 -26.48 30.72
CA LEU A 771 -0.04 -26.03 30.27
C LEU A 771 0.82 -25.72 31.50
N LEU A 772 1.99 -26.33 31.57
CA LEU A 772 3.08 -25.96 32.47
C LEU A 772 4.14 -25.24 31.62
N ALA A 773 4.51 -24.03 31.99
CA ALA A 773 5.63 -23.31 31.42
C ALA A 773 6.69 -23.11 32.51
N GLU A 774 7.91 -23.58 32.25
CA GLU A 774 9.06 -23.41 33.13
C GLU A 774 10.06 -22.51 32.40
N ILE A 775 10.28 -21.31 32.94
CA ILE A 775 11.14 -20.31 32.33
C ILE A 775 12.33 -20.12 33.25
N LYS A 776 13.52 -20.55 32.83
CA LYS A 776 14.75 -20.09 33.46
C LYS A 776 15.14 -18.75 32.88
N ASP A 777 15.42 -17.79 33.75
CA ASP A 777 15.62 -16.40 33.40
C ASP A 777 16.49 -15.74 34.48
N ASN A 778 17.59 -15.13 34.07
CA ASN A 778 18.50 -14.44 34.97
C ASN A 778 17.93 -13.11 35.51
N VAL A 779 16.98 -12.48 34.81
CA VAL A 779 16.39 -11.19 35.19
C VAL A 779 14.88 -11.18 35.00
N VAL A 780 14.16 -11.73 35.98
CA VAL A 780 12.69 -11.65 36.00
C VAL A 780 12.20 -10.23 36.33
N ARG A 781 11.78 -9.51 35.28
CA ARG A 781 11.26 -8.15 35.23
C ARG A 781 9.92 -8.08 34.47
N PRO A 782 8.78 -8.26 35.18
CA PRO A 782 7.47 -8.08 34.58
C PRO A 782 7.16 -6.59 34.29
N ALA A 783 6.31 -6.31 33.31
CA ALA A 783 6.02 -4.93 32.87
C ALA A 783 5.45 -4.04 34.00
N PRO A 784 5.75 -2.73 34.08
CA PRO A 784 5.18 -1.85 35.09
C PRO A 784 3.65 -1.75 35.00
N SER A 785 2.99 -1.36 36.09
CA SER A 785 1.53 -1.16 36.11
C SER A 785 1.09 -0.18 35.01
N GLY A 786 0.00 -0.49 34.31
CA GLY A 786 -0.52 0.32 33.19
C GLY A 786 0.20 0.13 31.85
N ALA A 787 1.36 -0.56 31.80
CA ALA A 787 2.01 -0.96 30.56
C ALA A 787 1.51 -2.32 30.06
N SER A 788 1.64 -2.58 28.76
CA SER A 788 1.36 -3.91 28.20
C SER A 788 2.29 -4.96 28.79
N LEU A 789 1.74 -6.11 29.22
CA LEU A 789 2.50 -7.20 29.83
C LEU A 789 3.67 -7.69 28.93
N ARG A 790 3.52 -7.56 27.60
CA ARG A 790 4.53 -7.89 26.58
C ARG A 790 5.82 -7.07 26.65
N ARG A 791 5.81 -5.95 27.40
CA ARG A 791 6.97 -5.07 27.55
C ARG A 791 7.90 -5.51 28.67
N GLY A 792 7.53 -6.54 29.43
CA GLY A 792 8.40 -7.24 30.36
C GLY A 792 8.23 -8.74 30.19
N ASP A 793 8.71 -9.52 31.16
CA ASP A 793 8.64 -10.98 31.06
C ASP A 793 7.21 -11.47 31.17
N SER A 794 6.85 -12.28 30.20
CA SER A 794 5.48 -12.76 30.07
C SER A 794 5.38 -13.96 29.14
N LEU A 795 4.44 -14.84 29.46
CA LEU A 795 3.95 -15.91 28.61
C LEU A 795 2.74 -15.42 27.82
N GLU A 796 2.73 -15.63 26.51
CA GLU A 796 1.57 -15.42 25.64
C GLU A 796 1.11 -16.75 25.05
N VAL A 797 -0.16 -17.08 25.27
CA VAL A 797 -0.81 -18.28 24.75
C VAL A 797 -1.90 -17.88 23.76
N PHE A 798 -1.75 -18.28 22.51
CA PHE A 798 -2.75 -18.11 21.47
C PHE A 798 -3.42 -19.45 21.20
N VAL A 799 -4.75 -19.50 21.22
CA VAL A 799 -5.48 -20.75 21.00
C VAL A 799 -6.65 -20.55 20.04
N THR A 800 -6.79 -21.46 19.09
CA THR A 800 -7.88 -21.52 18.11
C THR A 800 -8.38 -22.95 17.94
N SER A 801 -9.66 -23.12 17.62
CA SER A 801 -10.24 -24.43 17.33
C SER A 801 -9.70 -25.05 16.03
N GLN A 802 -9.19 -24.23 15.11
CA GLN A 802 -8.67 -24.71 13.83
C GLN A 802 -7.51 -23.85 13.32
N ARG A 803 -6.40 -24.50 12.96
CA ARG A 803 -5.27 -23.83 12.30
C ARG A 803 -5.73 -23.13 11.01
N GLY A 804 -5.28 -21.90 10.79
CA GLY A 804 -5.73 -21.06 9.66
C GLY A 804 -6.98 -20.23 9.98
N SER A 805 -7.65 -20.48 11.10
CA SER A 805 -8.76 -19.65 11.56
C SER A 805 -8.26 -18.27 12.01
N LYS A 806 -9.08 -17.26 11.76
CA LYS A 806 -8.90 -15.90 12.30
C LYS A 806 -9.62 -15.72 13.63
N GLU A 807 -10.33 -16.75 14.10
CA GLU A 807 -11.00 -16.77 15.39
C GLU A 807 -10.11 -17.48 16.41
N PHE A 808 -9.59 -16.71 17.35
CA PHE A 808 -8.73 -17.20 18.41
C PHE A 808 -8.96 -16.34 19.64
N TYR A 809 -8.43 -16.78 20.77
CA TYR A 809 -8.17 -15.87 21.87
C TYR A 809 -6.71 -15.91 22.24
N ARG A 810 -6.28 -14.86 22.92
CA ARG A 810 -4.93 -14.74 23.45
C ARG A 810 -4.99 -14.49 24.94
N LEU A 811 -4.23 -15.25 25.70
CA LEU A 811 -3.99 -15.02 27.12
C LEU A 811 -2.54 -14.59 27.31
N LEU A 812 -2.32 -13.41 27.88
CA LEU A 812 -1.00 -13.02 28.40
C LEU A 812 -0.98 -13.25 29.89
N VAL A 813 0.12 -13.76 30.39
CA VAL A 813 0.36 -14.02 31.81
C VAL A 813 1.77 -13.53 32.15
N ALA A 814 1.91 -12.75 33.21
CA ALA A 814 3.19 -12.27 33.70
C ALA A 814 3.31 -12.56 35.20
N PRO A 815 4.49 -12.99 35.69
CA PRO A 815 4.74 -13.13 37.11
C PRO A 815 4.66 -11.76 37.82
N ASP A 816 4.46 -11.79 39.14
CA ASP A 816 4.63 -10.61 39.99
C ASP A 816 6.13 -10.27 40.14
N SER A 817 6.43 -8.99 40.36
CA SER A 817 7.81 -8.52 40.56
C SER A 817 8.40 -8.94 41.91
N LYS A 818 7.56 -9.37 42.88
CA LYS A 818 7.98 -9.74 44.24
C LYS A 818 8.43 -11.20 44.32
N ALA A 819 9.62 -11.44 44.86
CA ALA A 819 10.13 -12.78 45.15
C ALA A 819 9.19 -13.53 46.13
N GLY A 820 8.96 -14.82 45.88
CA GLY A 820 8.04 -15.67 46.68
C GLY A 820 6.54 -15.43 46.43
N SER A 821 6.16 -14.48 45.57
CA SER A 821 4.76 -14.24 45.19
C SER A 821 4.24 -15.34 44.27
N THR A 822 3.04 -15.83 44.53
CA THR A 822 2.29 -16.73 43.63
C THR A 822 1.30 -15.99 42.74
N ARG A 823 1.25 -14.65 42.84
CA ARG A 823 0.31 -13.83 42.08
C ARG A 823 0.77 -13.68 40.63
N LEU A 824 -0.20 -13.75 39.73
CA LEU A 824 -0.02 -13.51 38.31
C LEU A 824 -0.83 -12.29 37.89
N ARG A 825 -0.31 -11.52 36.92
CA ARG A 825 -1.11 -10.57 36.14
C ARG A 825 -1.45 -11.20 34.81
N SER A 826 -2.70 -11.08 34.39
CA SER A 826 -3.14 -11.63 33.12
C SER A 826 -4.04 -10.70 32.35
N GLN A 827 -4.06 -10.90 31.03
CA GLN A 827 -4.90 -10.14 30.11
C GLN A 827 -5.38 -11.05 28.99
N PHE A 828 -6.70 -11.13 28.81
CA PHE A 828 -7.30 -11.75 27.63
C PHE A 828 -7.46 -10.74 26.50
N GLU A 829 -7.20 -11.18 25.27
CA GLU A 829 -7.71 -10.57 24.05
C GLU A 829 -8.58 -11.58 23.31
N ASP A 830 -9.86 -11.26 23.15
CA ASP A 830 -10.84 -12.13 22.51
C ASP A 830 -11.03 -11.73 21.04
N HIS A 831 -10.66 -12.61 20.11
CA HIS A 831 -10.84 -12.44 18.67
C HIS A 831 -11.87 -13.42 18.09
N ARG A 832 -12.66 -14.11 18.93
CA ARG A 832 -13.76 -14.98 18.50
C ARG A 832 -14.97 -14.12 18.10
N ARG A 833 -15.64 -14.44 16.99
CA ARG A 833 -16.79 -13.67 16.47
C ARG A 833 -18.14 -14.19 16.98
N ALA A 834 -18.23 -15.49 17.29
CA ALA A 834 -19.49 -16.17 17.60
C ALA A 834 -19.73 -16.44 19.10
N SER A 835 -18.69 -16.59 19.93
CA SER A 835 -18.86 -16.95 21.35
C SER A 835 -19.31 -15.76 22.20
N ARG A 836 -20.34 -15.95 23.05
CA ARG A 836 -20.85 -14.95 24.01
C ARG A 836 -20.31 -15.16 25.43
N GLU A 837 -19.56 -16.23 25.68
CA GLU A 837 -19.06 -16.54 27.01
C GLU A 837 -17.72 -15.85 27.28
N LYS A 838 -17.64 -15.23 28.46
CA LYS A 838 -16.43 -14.56 28.93
C LYS A 838 -15.29 -15.58 29.07
N LEU A 839 -14.15 -15.30 28.45
CA LEU A 839 -12.94 -16.09 28.60
C LEU A 839 -12.54 -16.20 30.08
N SER A 840 -12.13 -17.40 30.49
CA SER A 840 -11.65 -17.68 31.83
C SER A 840 -10.46 -18.63 31.78
N ALA A 841 -9.59 -18.61 32.78
CA ALA A 841 -8.55 -19.61 32.99
C ALA A 841 -8.27 -19.74 34.48
N THR A 842 -7.94 -20.95 34.94
CA THR A 842 -7.30 -21.14 36.25
C THR A 842 -5.80 -21.01 36.03
N MET A 843 -5.12 -20.20 36.83
CA MET A 843 -3.70 -19.96 36.67
C MET A 843 -3.02 -19.79 38.02
N THR A 844 -1.88 -20.45 38.18
CA THR A 844 -1.02 -20.28 39.35
C THR A 844 0.41 -20.15 38.85
N GLY A 845 1.17 -19.24 39.45
CA GLY A 845 2.58 -19.06 39.10
C GLY A 845 3.44 -19.08 40.36
N ARG A 846 4.72 -19.33 40.19
CA ARG A 846 5.70 -19.30 41.26
C ARG A 846 7.01 -18.78 40.73
N ARG A 847 7.55 -17.74 41.35
CA ARG A 847 8.92 -17.31 41.08
C ARG A 847 9.90 -18.31 41.70
N THR A 848 10.88 -18.76 40.93
CA THR A 848 11.96 -19.65 41.38
C THR A 848 13.26 -18.84 41.51
N PRO A 849 14.31 -19.38 42.16
CA PRO A 849 15.62 -18.70 42.21
C PRO A 849 16.19 -18.42 40.82
N ASP A 850 15.93 -19.31 39.86
CA ASP A 850 16.51 -19.26 38.52
C ASP A 850 15.49 -18.81 37.44
N GLY A 851 14.33 -18.26 37.82
CA GLY A 851 13.31 -17.81 36.88
C GLY A 851 11.88 -17.85 37.44
N TYR A 852 10.94 -18.44 36.68
CA TYR A 852 9.54 -18.58 37.10
C TYR A 852 8.81 -19.74 36.42
N VAL A 853 7.81 -20.28 37.11
CA VAL A 853 6.92 -21.33 36.64
C VAL A 853 5.50 -20.79 36.55
N ILE A 854 4.76 -21.16 35.49
CA ILE A 854 3.35 -20.82 35.30
C ILE A 854 2.60 -22.09 34.91
N GLU A 855 1.52 -22.37 35.63
CA GLU A 855 0.55 -23.41 35.27
C GLU A 855 -0.78 -22.79 34.89
N LEU A 856 -1.38 -23.29 33.80
CA LEU A 856 -2.65 -22.83 33.27
C LEU A 856 -3.58 -24.00 33.01
N LEU A 857 -4.84 -23.87 33.42
CA LEU A 857 -5.97 -24.63 32.89
C LEU A 857 -6.83 -23.69 32.03
N LEU A 858 -6.92 -23.99 30.74
CA LEU A 858 -7.75 -23.29 29.76
C LEU A 858 -9.03 -24.12 29.50
N PRO A 859 -10.20 -23.70 30.01
CA PRO A 859 -11.42 -24.48 29.89
C PRO A 859 -11.87 -24.69 28.45
N TRP A 860 -12.42 -25.86 28.13
CA TRP A 860 -12.86 -26.21 26.77
C TRP A 860 -13.88 -25.24 26.16
N LYS A 861 -14.74 -24.66 27.01
CA LYS A 861 -15.70 -23.61 26.63
C LYS A 861 -15.06 -22.39 25.97
N ASN A 862 -13.78 -22.11 26.23
CA ASN A 862 -13.08 -21.02 25.56
C ASN A 862 -12.89 -21.27 24.05
N LEU A 863 -12.91 -22.54 23.62
CA LEU A 863 -12.70 -22.97 22.24
C LEU A 863 -13.94 -23.56 21.57
N ASP A 864 -15.06 -23.63 22.29
CA ASP A 864 -16.26 -24.36 21.87
C ASP A 864 -15.95 -25.84 21.54
N LEU A 865 -15.09 -26.44 22.37
CA LEU A 865 -14.71 -27.85 22.30
C LEU A 865 -15.26 -28.60 23.50
N ASN A 866 -15.15 -29.94 23.49
CA ASN A 866 -15.68 -30.82 24.53
C ASN A 866 -14.67 -31.85 25.04
N GLY A 867 -13.37 -31.70 24.73
CA GLY A 867 -12.30 -32.48 25.32
C GLY A 867 -12.35 -33.98 24.99
N LYS A 868 -12.54 -34.34 23.71
CA LYS A 868 -12.61 -35.76 23.31
C LYS A 868 -11.32 -36.23 22.63
N SER A 869 -10.90 -37.46 22.93
CA SER A 869 -9.79 -38.11 22.22
C SER A 869 -10.02 -38.07 20.70
N GLY A 870 -8.98 -37.72 19.95
CA GLY A 870 -9.03 -37.48 18.50
C GLY A 870 -9.35 -36.03 18.11
N GLN A 871 -9.91 -35.20 18.99
CA GLN A 871 -10.24 -33.80 18.71
C GLN A 871 -8.98 -32.96 18.50
N GLN A 872 -9.00 -32.06 17.51
CA GLN A 872 -7.88 -31.19 17.17
C GLN A 872 -8.17 -29.73 17.52
N PHE A 873 -7.10 -29.01 17.84
CA PHE A 873 -7.08 -27.56 18.00
C PHE A 873 -5.71 -27.05 17.55
N ALA A 874 -5.52 -25.73 17.51
CA ALA A 874 -4.21 -25.17 17.22
C ALA A 874 -3.80 -24.12 18.25
N MET A 875 -2.52 -24.14 18.62
CA MET A 875 -1.95 -23.26 19.64
C MET A 875 -0.60 -22.71 19.20
N GLN A 876 -0.30 -21.51 19.69
CA GLN A 876 1.00 -20.85 19.56
C GLN A 876 1.40 -20.25 20.92
N LEU A 877 2.67 -20.35 21.26
CA LEU A 877 3.25 -19.89 22.52
C LEU A 877 4.41 -18.95 22.26
N LEU A 878 4.37 -17.77 22.87
CA LEU A 878 5.48 -16.81 22.84
C LEU A 878 5.89 -16.53 24.29
N VAL A 879 7.19 -16.52 24.56
CA VAL A 879 7.74 -16.12 25.86
C VAL A 879 8.60 -14.89 25.66
N ASN A 880 8.20 -13.79 26.28
CA ASN A 880 8.89 -12.51 26.22
C ASN A 880 9.92 -12.41 27.35
N ASP A 881 11.03 -11.77 27.03
CA ASP A 881 12.20 -11.58 27.90
C ASP A 881 12.69 -10.12 27.81
N ASP A 882 12.76 -9.45 28.97
CA ASP A 882 13.20 -8.07 29.15
C ASP A 882 14.10 -7.88 30.39
N ASP A 883 15.41 -7.94 30.16
CA ASP A 883 16.44 -7.56 31.15
C ASP A 883 16.48 -6.06 31.51
N GLY A 884 15.57 -5.23 31.00
CA GLY A 884 15.56 -3.78 31.23
C GLY A 884 16.65 -2.99 30.50
N ARG A 885 17.32 -3.60 29.51
CA ARG A 885 18.40 -2.97 28.72
C ARG A 885 17.91 -2.15 27.52
N GLY A 886 16.59 -2.04 27.36
CA GLY A 886 15.91 -1.31 26.28
C GLY A 886 15.51 -2.19 25.09
N ASP A 887 14.58 -1.68 24.27
CA ASP A 887 13.81 -2.42 23.25
C ASP A 887 14.64 -3.27 22.28
N ARG A 888 15.87 -2.85 21.99
CA ARG A 888 16.77 -3.52 21.05
C ARG A 888 17.42 -4.80 21.61
N TYR A 889 17.35 -5.01 22.92
CA TYR A 889 17.87 -6.21 23.60
C TYR A 889 16.79 -7.18 24.05
N ARG A 890 15.50 -6.81 23.95
CA ARG A 890 14.41 -7.72 24.28
C ARG A 890 14.41 -8.94 23.37
N PHE A 891 14.13 -10.09 23.96
CA PHE A 891 14.05 -11.35 23.26
C PHE A 891 12.64 -11.91 23.35
N GLN A 892 12.30 -12.74 22.37
CA GLN A 892 11.02 -13.41 22.32
C GLN A 892 11.27 -14.81 21.77
N ALA A 893 11.16 -15.80 22.64
CA ALA A 893 11.11 -17.20 22.25
C ALA A 893 9.72 -17.51 21.68
N ILE A 894 9.67 -18.38 20.68
CA ILE A 894 8.44 -18.74 20.00
C ILE A 894 8.39 -20.23 19.72
N TRP A 895 7.20 -20.81 19.91
CA TRP A 895 6.93 -22.18 19.53
C TRP A 895 6.73 -22.30 18.00
N HIS A 896 7.23 -23.39 17.39
CA HIS A 896 7.17 -23.56 15.93
C HIS A 896 5.72 -23.83 15.47
N PRO A 897 5.26 -23.29 14.32
CA PRO A 897 5.97 -22.54 13.30
C PRO A 897 6.27 -21.10 13.73
N ALA A 898 7.45 -20.58 13.39
CA ALA A 898 7.79 -19.19 13.69
C ALA A 898 6.84 -18.21 12.99
N GLY A 899 6.14 -17.38 13.75
CA GLY A 899 5.24 -16.35 13.22
C GLY A 899 4.24 -15.84 14.26
N ASP A 900 3.73 -14.64 14.05
CA ASP A 900 2.72 -14.04 14.93
C ASP A 900 1.32 -14.36 14.40
N PRO A 901 0.48 -15.11 15.15
CA PRO A 901 -0.87 -15.47 14.70
C PRO A 901 -1.78 -14.29 14.34
N ARG A 902 -1.47 -13.08 14.84
CA ARG A 902 -2.20 -11.85 14.48
C ARG A 902 -1.94 -11.39 13.05
N GLN A 903 -0.79 -11.77 12.49
CA GLN A 903 -0.32 -11.37 11.16
C GLN A 903 -0.43 -12.52 10.15
N ASP A 904 -0.24 -13.75 10.63
CA ASP A 904 -0.32 -14.97 9.82
C ASP A 904 -1.17 -16.04 10.54
N PRO A 905 -2.40 -16.31 10.08
CA PRO A 905 -3.27 -17.31 10.71
C PRO A 905 -2.76 -18.76 10.55
N LEU A 906 -1.71 -19.00 9.76
CA LEU A 906 -1.06 -20.31 9.66
C LEU A 906 0.03 -20.52 10.70
N ALA A 907 0.36 -19.50 11.49
CA ALA A 907 1.41 -19.50 12.52
C ALA A 907 1.01 -20.22 13.83
N TYR A 908 0.29 -21.33 13.72
CA TYR A 908 -0.08 -22.21 14.83
C TYR A 908 0.45 -23.63 14.61
N GLN A 909 0.73 -24.33 15.72
CA GLN A 909 0.91 -25.77 15.73
C GLN A 909 -0.43 -26.46 15.96
N THR A 910 -0.74 -27.48 15.16
CA THR A 910 -1.93 -28.30 15.38
C THR A 910 -1.63 -29.36 16.45
N PHE A 911 -2.51 -29.45 17.44
CA PHE A 911 -2.48 -30.48 18.49
C PHE A 911 -3.71 -31.37 18.38
N GLN A 912 -3.57 -32.64 18.76
CA GLN A 912 -4.66 -33.60 18.86
C GLN A 912 -4.71 -34.19 20.26
N LEU A 913 -5.89 -34.23 20.86
CA LEU A 913 -6.11 -34.91 22.13
C LEU A 913 -5.96 -36.42 21.91
N ALA A 914 -5.16 -37.09 22.72
CA ALA A 914 -4.91 -38.52 22.59
C ALA A 914 -4.67 -39.16 23.97
N GLU A 915 -4.59 -40.49 24.00
CA GLU A 915 -4.19 -41.25 25.19
C GLU A 915 -2.67 -41.23 25.42
N LYS A 916 -1.88 -41.20 24.33
CA LYS A 916 -0.42 -41.19 24.37
C LYS A 916 0.14 -39.93 23.73
N PRO A 917 1.17 -39.30 24.32
CA PRO A 917 1.79 -38.12 23.75
C PRO A 917 2.56 -38.47 22.46
N SER A 918 2.81 -37.46 21.63
CA SER A 918 3.92 -37.52 20.67
C SER A 918 5.27 -37.58 21.41
N SER A 919 6.33 -37.98 20.73
CA SER A 919 7.69 -37.89 21.29
C SER A 919 8.01 -36.44 21.73
N PRO A 920 8.80 -36.25 22.81
CA PRO A 920 9.27 -34.94 23.23
C PRO A 920 9.88 -34.16 22.07
N ILE A 921 9.61 -32.85 22.03
CA ILE A 921 10.06 -32.00 20.95
C ILE A 921 11.27 -31.21 21.43
N VAL A 922 12.40 -31.48 20.77
CA VAL A 922 13.68 -30.80 20.96
C VAL A 922 14.02 -30.14 19.62
N PHE A 923 14.34 -28.84 19.64
CA PHE A 923 14.75 -28.10 18.44
C PHE A 923 16.24 -28.14 18.23
#